data_AF-A0A4Q7BRR8-F1
#
_entry.id   AF-A0A4Q7BRR8-F1
#
_cell.length_a   1.000
_cell.length_b   1.000
_cell.length_c   1.000
_cell.angle_alpha   90.00
_cell.angle_beta   90.00
_cell.angle_gamma   90.00
#
_symmetry.space_group_name_H-M   'P 1'
#
loop_
_entity.id
_entity.type
_entity.pdbx_description
1 polymer ?
#
loop_
_entity_poly.entity_id
_entity_poly.type
_entity_poly.pdbx_seq_one_letter_code
_entity_poly.pdbx_strand_id
1 'polypeptide(L)'
;MNTALKDKLYNITFTLHDLTHKPIPNLYYEIKNGKELVKKGNTNGQGEISLKYVGGNTLTVFVRKDIDKTMKKIGEIHTPSKNIKVKLISPKMKFDVTLLPHQEQGKYWRGTYKVKSGDTLSKIAEEHHTTVSALLALNPNIKSPNKIYQKQEIDIVEGNADAIIKLDENSTVKVPPVKKTGTVALDRKNKSSGSKSSASTDTKSKTIEQKTANTQPQPQPQPQPQPQPQPKAIESKKELTPPVSPQQKPVPPPPQKIEVQQEHNEDKKPVAVASLSGCVCKDYGIAWGKSGKFVNCEFRKKVIQICKDMWPNDIKNMANNLMACMHLETGGSFSPAQPNGLGYYGLIQFGPDVRTDLKISVKTLTNMSAVQQLDLVKKHFMKANRHKLMKSLTDMYLYINYPRPLLAGKNKPDDIVYEGGGKTSPYHANPSFMKEKGEYQNVFAYRTKKDGSFKTDKNGNKIPIRGFDDGKTYVWEVTEEINKHLTQGLDAKNLETNFACSIKKTETAKGLCPDCHKNHVDLSGSVDWISQFTQPRPNVACARTCVLILKKSGLSSTAGSSTKLFQVALENSVHNAINPTNDFQNGLNYLDKELDAGHPVMVGVDHKLNYGYNENTTDHFIVVIGRGCENGKNYYRFYDVGTRHKDKGASETNKLYITNGFLRGKTAYNGSTHTMTQVRRN
;
A
#
# COMPACT_ATOMS: atom_id res chain seq x y z
N MET A 1 9.05 8.58 53.93
CA MET A 1 8.78 7.36 53.12
C MET A 1 9.88 6.34 53.38
N ASN A 2 9.52 5.08 53.59
CA ASN A 2 10.48 4.01 53.92
C ASN A 2 11.34 3.63 52.70
N THR A 3 12.62 3.35 52.89
CA THR A 3 13.63 3.21 51.81
C THR A 3 13.25 2.12 50.80
N ALA A 4 12.75 0.98 51.29
CA ALA A 4 12.35 -0.18 50.49
C ALA A 4 11.17 0.06 49.51
N LEU A 5 10.48 1.22 49.59
CA LEU A 5 9.45 1.60 48.62
C LEU A 5 10.00 2.31 47.38
N LYS A 6 11.19 2.93 47.46
CA LYS A 6 11.78 3.67 46.33
C LYS A 6 12.08 2.74 45.15
N ASP A 7 12.62 1.55 45.42
CA ASP A 7 12.99 0.58 44.37
C ASP A 7 11.81 -0.07 43.64
N LYS A 8 10.59 0.14 44.15
CA LYS A 8 9.33 -0.31 43.54
C LYS A 8 8.59 0.80 42.77
N LEU A 9 9.13 2.02 42.67
CA LEU A 9 8.56 3.08 41.84
C LEU A 9 8.80 2.80 40.35
N TYR A 10 7.74 2.51 39.61
CA TYR A 10 7.76 2.21 38.18
C TYR A 10 7.26 3.42 37.40
N ASN A 11 7.92 3.77 36.30
CA ASN A 11 7.33 4.69 35.32
C ASN A 11 6.17 3.97 34.61
N ILE A 12 5.02 4.64 34.53
CA ILE A 12 3.81 4.12 33.86
C ILE A 12 3.30 5.23 32.94
N THR A 13 3.04 4.89 31.68
CA THR A 13 2.58 5.81 30.65
C THR A 13 1.35 5.26 29.95
N PHE A 14 0.20 5.90 30.12
CA PHE A 14 -1.00 5.63 29.33
C PHE A 14 -1.05 6.55 28.12
N THR A 15 -1.60 6.07 27.00
CA THR A 15 -1.86 6.85 25.78
C THR A 15 -3.30 6.61 25.33
N LEU A 16 -4.11 7.65 25.28
CA LEU A 16 -5.53 7.60 24.95
C LEU A 16 -5.71 8.07 23.50
N HIS A 17 -6.18 7.15 22.65
CA HIS A 17 -6.37 7.39 21.22
C HIS A 17 -7.81 7.12 20.79
N ASP A 18 -8.22 7.69 19.66
CA ASP A 18 -9.51 7.43 19.03
C ASP A 18 -9.49 6.19 18.14
N LEU A 19 -10.64 5.85 17.55
CA LEU A 19 -10.80 4.71 16.65
C LEU A 19 -9.92 4.77 15.38
N THR A 20 -9.41 5.96 15.00
CA THR A 20 -8.43 6.13 13.90
C THR A 20 -6.97 6.11 14.38
N HIS A 21 -6.74 5.76 15.65
CA HIS A 21 -5.48 5.89 16.36
C HIS A 21 -4.92 7.32 16.45
N LYS A 22 -5.73 8.38 16.25
CA LYS A 22 -5.31 9.75 16.58
C LYS A 22 -5.30 9.94 18.10
N PRO A 23 -4.36 10.69 18.69
CA PRO A 23 -4.41 11.04 20.10
C PRO A 23 -5.69 11.79 20.49
N ILE A 24 -6.15 11.58 21.73
CA ILE A 24 -7.24 12.37 22.34
C ILE A 24 -6.62 13.33 23.36
N PRO A 25 -6.26 14.56 22.97
CA PRO A 25 -5.77 15.57 23.91
C PRO A 25 -6.89 16.17 24.77
N ASN A 26 -6.50 16.74 25.91
CA ASN A 26 -7.35 17.46 26.86
C ASN A 26 -8.51 16.65 27.51
N LEU A 27 -8.52 15.32 27.40
CA LEU A 27 -9.52 14.47 28.03
C LEU A 27 -9.24 14.33 29.53
N TYR A 28 -10.20 14.70 30.38
CA TYR A 28 -10.07 14.54 31.84
C TYR A 28 -10.14 13.06 32.25
N TYR A 29 -9.19 12.64 33.08
CA TYR A 29 -9.04 11.28 33.57
C TYR A 29 -8.90 11.20 35.09
N GLU A 30 -9.20 10.02 35.64
CA GLU A 30 -8.82 9.60 36.99
C GLU A 30 -8.25 8.18 36.96
N ILE A 31 -7.13 7.97 37.62
CA ILE A 31 -6.46 6.66 37.80
C ILE A 31 -6.60 6.31 39.28
N LYS A 32 -7.10 5.10 39.56
CA LYS A 32 -7.43 4.64 40.93
C LYS A 32 -6.86 3.26 41.24
N ASN A 33 -6.44 3.06 42.49
CA ASN A 33 -6.05 1.75 43.03
C ASN A 33 -7.17 1.30 43.98
N GLY A 34 -8.07 0.43 43.49
CA GLY A 34 -9.34 0.16 44.17
C GLY A 34 -10.17 1.45 44.35
N LYS A 35 -10.30 1.92 45.60
CA LYS A 35 -10.98 3.18 45.96
C LYS A 35 -10.04 4.40 46.03
N GLU A 36 -8.72 4.21 46.14
CA GLU A 36 -7.72 5.27 46.29
C GLU A 36 -7.53 6.04 44.97
N LEU A 37 -7.44 7.38 45.01
CA LEU A 37 -7.11 8.20 43.84
C LEU A 37 -5.59 8.34 43.67
N VAL A 38 -5.04 7.74 42.62
CA VAL A 38 -3.60 7.72 42.32
C VAL A 38 -3.18 8.95 41.50
N LYS A 39 -3.96 9.34 40.49
CA LYS A 39 -3.72 10.56 39.70
C LYS A 39 -5.00 11.04 39.01
N LYS A 40 -5.16 12.35 38.85
CA LYS A 40 -6.16 12.98 37.97
C LYS A 40 -5.55 14.13 37.17
N GLY A 41 -6.23 14.55 36.12
CA GLY A 41 -5.81 15.65 35.25
C GLY A 41 -6.39 15.49 33.85
N ASN A 42 -5.81 16.18 32.87
CA ASN A 42 -6.18 16.08 31.46
C ASN A 42 -5.02 15.49 30.64
N THR A 43 -5.32 14.77 29.57
CA THR A 43 -4.30 14.22 28.64
C THR A 43 -3.55 15.34 27.90
N ASN A 44 -2.26 15.14 27.63
CA ASN A 44 -1.45 16.11 26.86
C ASN A 44 -1.78 16.07 25.35
N GLY A 45 -1.06 16.85 24.53
CA GLY A 45 -1.23 16.90 23.07
C GLY A 45 -1.13 15.54 22.36
N GLN A 46 -0.38 14.61 22.94
CA GLN A 46 -0.16 13.23 22.47
C GLN A 46 -1.12 12.22 23.13
N GLY A 47 -2.18 12.68 23.82
CA GLY A 47 -3.13 11.81 24.51
C GLY A 47 -2.55 11.11 25.74
N GLU A 48 -1.37 11.55 26.21
CA GLU A 48 -0.56 10.81 27.17
C GLU A 48 -0.87 11.17 28.64
N ILE A 49 -0.71 10.17 29.51
CA ILE A 49 -0.69 10.27 30.96
C ILE A 49 0.54 9.52 31.49
N SER A 50 1.63 10.24 31.76
CA SER A 50 2.79 9.67 32.46
C SER A 50 2.73 9.90 33.97
N LEU A 51 3.10 8.88 34.77
CA LEU A 51 3.22 8.92 36.22
C LEU A 51 4.31 7.96 36.74
N LYS A 52 4.70 8.13 38.01
CA LYS A 52 5.50 7.15 38.78
C LYS A 52 4.64 6.62 39.91
N TYR A 53 4.49 5.30 40.03
CA TYR A 53 3.71 4.67 41.10
C TYR A 53 4.31 3.32 41.52
N VAL A 54 3.87 2.78 42.66
CA VAL A 54 4.38 1.52 43.21
C VAL A 54 3.88 0.33 42.37
N GLY A 55 4.82 -0.47 41.86
CA GLY A 55 4.53 -1.67 41.07
C GLY A 55 3.86 -2.81 41.84
N GLY A 56 3.22 -3.71 41.10
CA GLY A 56 2.42 -4.83 41.63
C GLY A 56 0.97 -4.48 41.98
N ASN A 57 0.57 -3.22 41.82
CA ASN A 57 -0.81 -2.76 42.01
C ASN A 57 -1.65 -2.91 40.74
N THR A 58 -2.97 -2.84 40.87
CA THR A 58 -3.92 -2.84 39.75
C THR A 58 -4.58 -1.47 39.64
N LEU A 59 -4.27 -0.74 38.57
CA LEU A 59 -4.74 0.62 38.32
C LEU A 59 -5.95 0.61 37.38
N THR A 60 -7.10 1.04 37.88
CA THR A 60 -8.28 1.30 37.05
C THR A 60 -8.22 2.73 36.49
N VAL A 61 -8.40 2.87 35.17
CA VAL A 61 -8.47 4.15 34.48
C VAL A 61 -9.92 4.51 34.18
N PHE A 62 -10.30 5.72 34.56
CA PHE A 62 -11.58 6.36 34.25
C PHE A 62 -11.35 7.63 33.42
N VAL A 63 -12.31 7.99 32.57
CA VAL A 63 -12.37 9.30 31.90
C VAL A 63 -13.74 9.93 32.10
N ARG A 64 -13.79 11.26 32.15
CA ARG A 64 -15.05 12.00 32.27
C ARG A 64 -15.72 12.12 30.90
N LYS A 65 -17.04 11.96 30.82
CA LYS A 65 -17.79 12.36 29.61
C LYS A 65 -18.06 13.86 29.67
N ASP A 66 -17.82 14.60 28.61
CA ASP A 66 -18.01 16.06 28.64
C ASP A 66 -19.48 16.51 28.58
N ILE A 67 -20.40 15.61 28.21
CA ILE A 67 -21.85 15.88 28.17
C ILE A 67 -22.44 15.87 29.59
N ASP A 68 -22.33 14.74 30.29
CA ASP A 68 -22.99 14.50 31.59
C ASP A 68 -22.04 14.64 32.81
N LYS A 69 -20.76 14.96 32.57
CA LYS A 69 -19.68 15.08 33.56
C LYS A 69 -19.43 13.83 34.44
N THR A 70 -20.05 12.68 34.12
CA THR A 70 -19.84 11.43 34.86
C THR A 70 -18.52 10.75 34.48
N MET A 71 -17.95 9.97 35.40
CA MET A 71 -16.76 9.17 35.15
C MET A 71 -17.13 7.80 34.57
N LYS A 72 -16.54 7.43 33.43
CA LYS A 72 -16.63 6.10 32.81
C LYS A 72 -15.31 5.34 33.00
N LYS A 73 -15.36 4.12 33.55
CA LYS A 73 -14.24 3.17 33.52
C LYS A 73 -13.92 2.78 32.07
N ILE A 74 -12.64 2.86 31.69
CA ILE A 74 -12.17 2.54 30.33
C ILE A 74 -11.03 1.50 30.27
N GLY A 75 -10.46 1.12 31.40
CA GLY A 75 -9.48 0.04 31.45
C GLY A 75 -9.09 -0.30 32.89
N GLU A 76 -8.51 -1.48 33.08
CA GLU A 76 -7.91 -1.91 34.35
C GLU A 76 -6.60 -2.64 34.09
N ILE A 77 -5.50 -2.12 34.64
CA ILE A 77 -4.13 -2.49 34.28
C ILE A 77 -3.37 -2.95 35.52
N HIS A 78 -2.95 -4.21 35.55
CA HIS A 78 -1.98 -4.70 36.53
C HIS A 78 -0.57 -4.21 36.19
N THR A 79 0.28 -3.95 37.20
CA THR A 79 1.56 -3.23 37.03
C THR A 79 2.82 -4.06 37.36
N PRO A 80 3.09 -5.18 36.65
CA PRO A 80 4.08 -6.19 37.09
C PRO A 80 5.55 -5.83 36.85
N SER A 81 5.88 -4.84 36.01
CA SER A 81 7.29 -4.60 35.60
C SER A 81 7.70 -3.13 35.53
N LYS A 82 9.01 -2.87 35.64
CA LYS A 82 9.57 -1.51 35.51
C LYS A 82 9.42 -0.97 34.09
N ASN A 83 8.91 0.26 33.98
CA ASN A 83 8.63 1.00 32.74
C ASN A 83 7.51 0.36 31.90
N ILE A 84 6.26 0.68 32.24
CA ILE A 84 5.04 0.19 31.59
C ILE A 84 4.52 1.23 30.61
N LYS A 85 4.14 0.80 29.40
CA LYS A 85 3.36 1.60 28.46
C LYS A 85 2.02 0.91 28.21
N VAL A 86 0.97 1.70 28.05
CA VAL A 86 -0.40 1.24 27.82
C VAL A 86 -1.02 2.12 26.75
N LYS A 87 -1.66 1.51 25.75
CA LYS A 87 -2.54 2.23 24.83
C LYS A 87 -3.98 1.86 25.13
N LEU A 88 -4.85 2.86 25.18
CA LEU A 88 -6.29 2.70 25.33
C LEU A 88 -6.96 3.35 24.11
N ILE A 89 -7.72 2.56 23.35
CA ILE A 89 -8.39 3.00 22.13
C ILE A 89 -9.87 3.20 22.42
N SER A 90 -10.39 4.37 22.06
CA SER A 90 -11.82 4.66 22.12
C SER A 90 -12.52 3.99 20.94
N PRO A 91 -13.63 3.25 21.15
CA PRO A 91 -14.47 2.72 20.06
C PRO A 91 -15.28 3.82 19.33
N LYS A 92 -15.01 5.09 19.63
CA LYS A 92 -15.54 6.28 18.93
C LYS A 92 -14.37 7.09 18.35
N MET A 93 -14.58 7.62 17.16
CA MET A 93 -13.70 8.62 16.56
C MET A 93 -13.78 9.95 17.31
N LYS A 94 -12.68 10.70 17.35
CA LYS A 94 -12.65 12.10 17.77
C LYS A 94 -12.84 12.98 16.55
N PHE A 95 -13.90 13.79 16.56
CA PHE A 95 -14.08 14.88 15.61
C PHE A 95 -13.74 16.19 16.33
N ASP A 96 -12.89 16.99 15.71
CA ASP A 96 -12.65 18.37 16.11
C ASP A 96 -13.74 19.23 15.49
N VAL A 97 -14.55 19.86 16.34
CA VAL A 97 -15.71 20.68 15.95
C VAL A 97 -15.49 22.09 16.48
N THR A 98 -15.39 23.06 15.58
CA THR A 98 -15.28 24.47 15.95
C THR A 98 -16.60 24.95 16.53
N LEU A 99 -16.58 25.44 17.77
CA LEU A 99 -17.75 25.99 18.44
C LEU A 99 -17.79 27.52 18.25
N LEU A 100 -18.99 28.07 18.08
CA LEU A 100 -19.22 29.51 17.98
C LEU A 100 -19.59 30.11 19.35
N PRO A 101 -19.26 31.39 19.60
CA PRO A 101 -19.73 32.10 20.78
C PRO A 101 -21.22 32.47 20.62
N HIS A 102 -22.10 31.68 21.23
CA HIS A 102 -23.45 32.14 21.59
C HIS A 102 -23.40 32.88 22.93
N GLN A 103 -24.30 33.83 23.18
CA GLN A 103 -24.22 34.72 24.36
C GLN A 103 -24.51 34.07 25.73
N GLU A 104 -24.77 32.76 25.78
CA GLU A 104 -24.90 32.01 27.04
C GLU A 104 -23.99 30.77 27.05
N GLN A 105 -23.35 30.51 28.19
CA GLN A 105 -22.47 29.35 28.35
C GLN A 105 -23.27 28.07 28.64
N GLY A 106 -23.03 27.02 27.85
CA GLY A 106 -23.15 25.64 28.36
C GLY A 106 -24.16 24.69 27.72
N LYS A 107 -24.89 25.09 26.65
CA LYS A 107 -25.73 24.14 25.88
C LYS A 107 -25.29 24.06 24.42
N TYR A 108 -24.93 22.85 23.98
CA TYR A 108 -24.79 22.52 22.56
C TYR A 108 -26.19 22.45 21.95
N TRP A 109 -26.45 23.23 20.89
CA TRP A 109 -27.67 23.05 20.10
C TRP A 109 -27.51 21.90 19.11
N ARG A 110 -28.60 21.17 18.87
CA ARG A 110 -28.79 20.29 17.72
C ARG A 110 -30.01 20.82 16.99
N GLY A 111 -29.85 21.15 15.71
CA GLY A 111 -30.97 21.51 14.87
C GLY A 111 -31.64 20.27 14.29
N THR A 112 -32.89 20.40 13.87
CA THR A 112 -33.58 19.39 13.07
C THR A 112 -34.04 20.03 11.77
N TYR A 113 -33.37 19.70 10.68
CA TYR A 113 -33.68 20.22 9.35
C TYR A 113 -34.85 19.45 8.73
N LYS A 114 -35.77 20.16 8.06
CA LYS A 114 -36.86 19.57 7.29
C LYS A 114 -36.53 19.61 5.82
N VAL A 115 -36.26 18.43 5.26
CA VAL A 115 -35.86 18.23 3.85
C VAL A 115 -36.86 18.87 2.89
N LYS A 116 -36.39 19.82 2.06
CA LYS A 116 -37.18 20.50 1.04
C LYS A 116 -37.16 19.68 -0.25
N SER A 117 -37.98 20.04 -1.25
CA SER A 117 -37.93 19.36 -2.55
C SER A 117 -36.62 19.72 -3.27
N GLY A 118 -35.94 18.73 -3.85
CA GLY A 118 -34.64 18.92 -4.50
C GLY A 118 -33.43 19.05 -3.57
N ASP A 119 -33.58 18.73 -2.28
CA ASP A 119 -32.45 18.65 -1.35
C ASP A 119 -31.69 17.31 -1.46
N THR A 120 -30.40 17.33 -1.13
CA THR A 120 -29.53 16.15 -0.99
C THR A 120 -28.74 16.27 0.31
N LEU A 121 -28.27 15.16 0.89
CA LEU A 121 -27.42 15.24 2.08
C LEU A 121 -26.11 16.02 1.83
N SER A 122 -25.60 16.04 0.59
CA SER A 122 -24.47 16.89 0.21
C SER A 122 -24.82 18.38 0.29
N LYS A 123 -25.95 18.78 -0.29
CA LYS A 123 -26.45 20.17 -0.24
C LYS A 123 -26.76 20.61 1.19
N ILE A 124 -27.40 19.77 2.01
CA ILE A 124 -27.69 20.07 3.42
C ILE A 124 -26.39 20.15 4.23
N ALA A 125 -25.39 19.29 3.94
CA ALA A 125 -24.08 19.39 4.57
C ALA A 125 -23.34 20.69 4.19
N GLU A 126 -23.50 21.17 2.96
CA GLU A 126 -22.93 22.42 2.47
C GLU A 126 -23.66 23.65 3.07
N GLU A 127 -25.00 23.66 3.06
CA GLU A 127 -25.89 24.69 3.64
C GLU A 127 -25.67 24.88 5.14
N HIS A 128 -25.35 23.81 5.88
CA HIS A 128 -25.05 23.85 7.32
C HIS A 128 -23.55 23.64 7.65
N HIS A 129 -22.65 23.85 6.68
CA HIS A 129 -21.19 23.87 6.87
C HIS A 129 -20.60 22.66 7.65
N THR A 130 -21.12 21.47 7.35
CA THR A 130 -20.76 20.19 7.96
C THR A 130 -20.37 19.17 6.88
N THR A 131 -20.42 17.86 7.15
CA THR A 131 -20.13 16.83 6.15
C THR A 131 -21.24 15.78 6.08
N VAL A 132 -21.42 15.18 4.89
CA VAL A 132 -22.34 14.04 4.69
C VAL A 132 -22.04 12.90 5.67
N SER A 133 -20.75 12.67 5.97
CA SER A 133 -20.32 11.68 6.97
C SER A 133 -20.79 12.03 8.39
N ALA A 134 -20.70 13.31 8.79
CA ALA A 134 -21.22 13.78 10.07
C ALA A 134 -22.75 13.68 10.15
N LEU A 135 -23.48 14.08 9.08
CA LEU A 135 -24.94 13.95 9.02
C LEU A 135 -25.39 12.49 9.11
N LEU A 136 -24.73 11.55 8.41
CA LEU A 136 -25.05 10.12 8.47
C LEU A 136 -24.68 9.49 9.82
N ALA A 137 -23.58 9.89 10.45
CA ALA A 137 -23.20 9.45 11.79
C ALA A 137 -24.16 9.99 12.87
N LEU A 138 -24.77 11.15 12.63
CA LEU A 138 -25.79 11.75 13.49
C LEU A 138 -27.19 11.14 13.24
N ASN A 139 -27.48 10.71 12.00
CA ASN A 139 -28.75 10.13 11.57
C ASN A 139 -28.59 8.66 11.12
N PRO A 140 -28.32 7.71 12.04
CA PRO A 140 -28.06 6.31 11.68
C PRO A 140 -29.25 5.57 11.02
N ASN A 141 -30.44 6.17 11.03
CA ASN A 141 -31.61 5.67 10.32
C ASN A 141 -31.53 5.89 8.79
N ILE A 142 -30.70 6.84 8.32
CA ILE A 142 -30.51 7.13 6.90
C ILE A 142 -29.48 6.14 6.32
N LYS A 143 -29.97 4.97 5.88
CA LYS A 143 -29.13 3.86 5.41
C LYS A 143 -28.45 4.09 4.05
N SER A 144 -28.65 5.24 3.40
CA SER A 144 -28.00 5.60 2.13
C SER A 144 -27.96 7.13 1.97
N PRO A 145 -26.82 7.73 1.55
CA PRO A 145 -26.69 9.18 1.38
C PRO A 145 -27.73 9.80 0.42
N ASN A 146 -28.22 9.00 -0.53
CA ASN A 146 -29.12 9.43 -1.60
C ASN A 146 -30.59 9.08 -1.32
N LYS A 147 -30.93 8.67 -0.09
CA LYS A 147 -32.30 8.32 0.33
C LYS A 147 -32.77 9.21 1.48
N ILE A 148 -33.02 10.47 1.15
CA ILE A 148 -33.78 11.41 1.97
C ILE A 148 -35.05 11.83 1.24
N TYR A 149 -36.12 12.10 1.97
CA TYR A 149 -37.46 12.36 1.43
C TYR A 149 -37.96 13.74 1.85
N GLN A 150 -38.78 14.40 1.02
CA GLN A 150 -39.35 15.70 1.37
C GLN A 150 -40.14 15.62 2.69
N LYS A 151 -40.03 16.64 3.54
CA LYS A 151 -40.55 16.73 4.91
C LYS A 151 -39.94 15.76 5.92
N GLN A 152 -38.97 14.93 5.53
CA GLN A 152 -38.19 14.15 6.49
C GLN A 152 -37.42 15.09 7.42
N GLU A 153 -37.47 14.78 8.71
CA GLU A 153 -36.66 15.42 9.74
C GLU A 153 -35.27 14.75 9.82
N ILE A 154 -34.22 15.56 9.84
CA ILE A 154 -32.81 15.16 9.88
C ILE A 154 -32.10 15.98 10.95
N ASP A 155 -31.46 15.33 11.93
CA ASP A 155 -30.60 16.00 12.91
C ASP A 155 -29.41 16.65 12.17
N ILE A 156 -29.17 17.93 12.43
CA ILE A 156 -28.06 18.70 11.86
C ILE A 156 -27.19 19.33 12.95
N VAL A 157 -25.97 19.68 12.55
CA VAL A 157 -25.01 20.49 13.31
C VAL A 157 -24.44 21.53 12.37
N GLU A 158 -24.47 22.80 12.80
CA GLU A 158 -24.10 23.94 11.97
C GLU A 158 -22.64 24.34 12.24
N GLY A 159 -21.83 24.45 11.18
CA GLY A 159 -20.58 25.19 11.19
C GLY A 159 -20.78 26.67 10.80
N ASN A 160 -19.70 27.44 10.71
CA ASN A 160 -19.75 28.83 10.21
C ASN A 160 -18.95 29.00 8.91
N ALA A 161 -19.49 29.79 7.99
CA ALA A 161 -18.86 30.22 6.74
C ALA A 161 -17.53 30.97 6.95
N ASP A 162 -17.35 31.67 8.08
CA ASP A 162 -16.13 32.46 8.35
C ASP A 162 -14.85 31.62 8.50
N ALA A 163 -14.94 30.29 8.54
CA ALA A 163 -13.80 29.37 8.67
C ALA A 163 -12.94 29.22 7.39
N ILE A 164 -13.06 30.13 6.42
CA ILE A 164 -12.03 30.28 5.38
C ILE A 164 -10.74 30.74 6.06
N ILE A 165 -9.70 29.90 6.04
CA ILE A 165 -8.34 30.35 6.32
C ILE A 165 -7.94 31.30 5.19
N LYS A 166 -8.21 32.59 5.38
CA LYS A 166 -7.56 33.65 4.60
C LYS A 166 -6.06 33.51 4.85
N LEU A 167 -5.30 33.20 3.80
CA LEU A 167 -3.87 33.43 3.82
C LEU A 167 -3.69 34.95 3.99
N ASP A 168 -2.96 35.35 5.02
CA ASP A 168 -2.68 36.75 5.31
C ASP A 168 -1.92 37.39 4.14
N GLU A 169 -2.48 38.47 3.60
CA GLU A 169 -1.92 39.19 2.44
C GLU A 169 -0.58 39.89 2.76
N ASN A 170 -0.20 40.01 4.03
CA ASN A 170 1.10 40.53 4.47
C ASN A 170 2.16 39.44 4.78
N SER A 171 1.84 38.14 4.69
CA SER A 171 2.76 37.04 5.04
C SER A 171 3.83 36.80 3.96
N THR A 172 4.82 37.69 3.92
CA THR A 172 5.85 37.76 2.88
C THR A 172 6.93 36.67 2.98
N VAL A 173 6.78 35.60 2.20
CA VAL A 173 7.90 34.68 1.88
C VAL A 173 8.64 35.22 0.65
N LYS A 174 9.92 35.61 0.83
CA LYS A 174 10.75 36.19 -0.23
C LYS A 174 11.10 35.16 -1.31
N VAL A 175 10.67 35.41 -2.54
CA VAL A 175 11.12 34.69 -3.75
C VAL A 175 12.21 35.51 -4.46
N PRO A 176 13.32 34.91 -4.94
CA PRO A 176 14.33 35.62 -5.72
C PRO A 176 13.76 36.24 -7.01
N PRO A 177 14.26 37.40 -7.48
CA PRO A 177 13.63 38.17 -8.54
C PRO A 177 13.78 37.52 -9.92
N VAL A 178 12.65 37.24 -10.57
CA VAL A 178 12.58 37.00 -12.01
C VAL A 178 12.90 38.30 -12.76
N LYS A 179 13.78 38.25 -13.76
CA LYS A 179 14.13 39.44 -14.55
C LYS A 179 12.95 39.90 -15.43
N LYS A 180 12.84 41.23 -15.60
CA LYS A 180 11.68 41.92 -16.18
C LYS A 180 11.56 41.82 -17.72
N THR A 181 10.32 41.58 -18.16
CA THR A 181 9.57 42.16 -19.30
C THR A 181 10.29 42.63 -20.58
N GLY A 182 9.73 42.22 -21.72
CA GLY A 182 9.86 42.89 -23.02
C GLY A 182 8.51 42.94 -23.78
N THR A 183 7.67 43.92 -23.45
CA THR A 183 6.45 44.34 -24.18
C THR A 183 6.86 45.13 -25.45
N VAL A 184 6.08 45.41 -26.51
CA VAL A 184 4.63 45.46 -26.80
C VAL A 184 4.44 45.14 -28.31
N ALA A 185 3.23 44.74 -28.75
CA ALA A 185 2.52 45.26 -29.95
C ALA A 185 1.55 44.23 -30.58
N LEU A 186 0.25 44.49 -30.47
CA LEU A 186 -0.77 44.02 -31.40
C LEU A 186 -1.32 45.26 -32.11
N ASP A 187 -1.32 45.31 -33.44
CA ASP A 187 -2.32 46.11 -34.16
C ASP A 187 -2.64 45.56 -35.57
N ARG A 188 -3.94 45.60 -35.88
CA ARG A 188 -4.61 45.65 -37.20
C ARG A 188 -4.35 44.66 -38.36
N LYS A 189 -5.51 44.17 -38.85
CA LYS A 189 -5.95 43.93 -40.25
C LYS A 189 -5.67 42.58 -40.95
N ASN A 190 -6.66 41.68 -40.81
CA ASN A 190 -7.71 41.36 -41.80
C ASN A 190 -7.33 40.82 -43.22
N LYS A 191 -8.21 39.95 -43.78
CA LYS A 191 -8.14 39.17 -45.05
C LYS A 191 -7.10 38.05 -45.10
N SER A 192 -7.20 37.03 -45.98
CA SER A 192 -8.36 36.25 -46.50
C SER A 192 -7.85 35.03 -47.31
N SER A 193 -8.72 34.06 -47.61
CA SER A 193 -8.73 33.19 -48.83
C SER A 193 -7.51 32.33 -49.24
N GLY A 194 -7.77 31.06 -49.61
CA GLY A 194 -6.84 30.16 -50.33
C GLY A 194 -6.03 29.24 -49.39
N SER A 195 -6.10 27.90 -49.39
CA SER A 195 -6.43 26.83 -50.35
C SER A 195 -5.26 26.32 -51.21
N LYS A 196 -5.05 24.98 -51.19
CA LYS A 196 -4.08 24.18 -51.99
C LYS A 196 -2.60 24.43 -51.65
N SER A 197 -1.64 23.55 -51.99
CA SER A 197 -1.59 22.07 -52.04
C SER A 197 -0.14 21.63 -52.31
N SER A 198 0.25 20.39 -51.93
CA SER A 198 1.45 19.65 -52.43
C SER A 198 2.84 20.32 -52.20
N ALA A 199 3.99 19.67 -52.43
CA ALA A 199 4.43 18.29 -52.15
C ALA A 199 5.96 18.19 -52.39
N SER A 200 6.67 17.27 -51.70
CA SER A 200 8.11 16.95 -51.92
C SER A 200 9.11 18.09 -51.63
N THR A 201 10.44 17.86 -51.49
CA THR A 201 11.27 16.71 -51.92
C THR A 201 12.46 16.42 -51.00
N ASP A 202 12.98 15.19 -51.11
CA ASP A 202 14.31 14.62 -50.74
C ASP A 202 15.52 15.50 -50.38
N THR A 203 16.40 14.94 -49.52
CA THR A 203 17.84 14.58 -49.76
C THR A 203 18.37 13.89 -48.47
N LYS A 204 18.67 12.57 -48.41
CA LYS A 204 19.92 11.81 -48.74
C LYS A 204 21.18 12.35 -48.01
N SER A 205 22.11 11.57 -47.44
CA SER A 205 22.54 10.15 -47.54
C SER A 205 22.84 9.54 -46.13
N LYS A 206 23.00 8.22 -45.85
CA LYS A 206 23.69 7.05 -46.47
C LYS A 206 25.24 7.11 -46.39
N THR A 207 26.03 6.05 -46.09
CA THR A 207 25.85 4.61 -45.71
C THR A 207 26.95 4.25 -44.62
N ILE A 208 27.46 3.06 -44.19
CA ILE A 208 27.54 1.58 -44.43
C ILE A 208 27.63 0.94 -42.98
N GLU A 209 27.27 -0.28 -42.52
CA GLU A 209 27.24 -1.73 -42.95
C GLU A 209 28.56 -2.54 -42.79
N GLN A 210 28.46 -3.87 -42.81
CA GLN A 210 29.46 -4.97 -42.70
C GLN A 210 29.95 -5.45 -41.29
N LYS A 211 30.37 -6.73 -41.13
CA LYS A 211 29.64 -8.05 -41.18
C LYS A 211 30.56 -9.27 -40.88
N THR A 212 29.94 -10.46 -40.71
CA THR A 212 30.48 -11.86 -40.70
C THR A 212 31.04 -12.42 -39.37
N ALA A 213 31.18 -13.75 -39.12
CA ALA A 213 30.29 -14.92 -39.36
C ALA A 213 30.82 -16.23 -38.68
N ASN A 214 29.92 -17.10 -38.16
CA ASN A 214 30.07 -18.55 -37.81
C ASN A 214 31.21 -18.94 -36.81
N THR A 215 31.39 -20.17 -36.26
CA THR A 215 30.87 -21.54 -36.54
C THR A 215 30.73 -22.40 -35.23
N GLN A 216 30.13 -23.60 -35.31
CA GLN A 216 29.87 -24.58 -34.22
C GLN A 216 30.79 -25.83 -34.31
N PRO A 217 31.02 -26.63 -33.23
CA PRO A 217 30.82 -28.10 -33.33
C PRO A 217 30.38 -28.85 -32.02
N GLN A 218 30.17 -30.18 -32.14
CA GLN A 218 29.88 -31.22 -31.11
C GLN A 218 30.25 -32.61 -31.74
N PRO A 219 30.22 -33.81 -31.09
CA PRO A 219 30.02 -34.19 -29.67
C PRO A 219 30.92 -35.35 -29.10
N GLN A 220 30.80 -35.63 -27.78
CA GLN A 220 31.01 -36.95 -27.08
C GLN A 220 32.43 -37.61 -27.04
N PRO A 221 32.70 -38.70 -26.24
CA PRO A 221 31.82 -39.56 -25.41
C PRO A 221 32.18 -39.67 -23.89
N GLN A 222 31.51 -40.59 -23.16
CA GLN A 222 31.78 -40.98 -21.75
C GLN A 222 32.77 -42.15 -21.63
N PRO A 223 33.26 -42.50 -20.41
CA PRO A 223 32.69 -43.69 -19.73
C PRO A 223 32.55 -43.60 -18.18
N GLN A 224 32.06 -44.70 -17.58
CA GLN A 224 31.84 -45.03 -16.15
C GLN A 224 32.15 -46.55 -15.99
N PRO A 225 32.11 -47.23 -14.80
CA PRO A 225 32.04 -46.78 -13.39
C PRO A 225 32.96 -47.56 -12.39
N GLN A 226 32.84 -47.26 -11.07
CA GLN A 226 33.11 -48.14 -9.90
C GLN A 226 34.56 -48.60 -9.60
N PRO A 227 34.87 -49.21 -8.41
CA PRO A 227 34.03 -49.50 -7.22
C PRO A 227 34.50 -48.86 -5.89
N GLN A 228 33.76 -49.10 -4.79
CA GLN A 228 34.22 -48.87 -3.40
C GLN A 228 35.05 -50.07 -2.87
N PRO A 229 35.73 -49.92 -1.72
CA PRO A 229 35.28 -50.73 -0.58
C PRO A 229 35.29 -50.02 0.80
N GLN A 230 34.36 -50.48 1.65
CA GLN A 230 34.35 -50.37 3.13
C GLN A 230 34.83 -51.73 3.74
N PRO A 231 34.81 -51.96 5.07
CA PRO A 231 35.24 -51.14 6.22
C PRO A 231 36.16 -51.93 7.18
N LYS A 232 36.69 -51.32 8.26
CA LYS A 232 37.10 -52.05 9.48
C LYS A 232 36.88 -51.24 10.78
N ALA A 233 36.43 -51.94 11.83
CA ALA A 233 36.56 -51.61 13.25
C ALA A 233 37.81 -52.36 13.83
N ILE A 234 38.22 -52.31 15.11
CA ILE A 234 37.66 -51.73 16.36
C ILE A 234 38.75 -50.78 16.97
N GLU A 235 39.00 -50.51 18.27
CA GLU A 235 38.55 -51.00 19.59
C GLU A 235 38.55 -49.83 20.62
N SER A 236 38.54 -50.08 21.94
CA SER A 236 38.45 -49.06 23.00
C SER A 236 39.59 -49.16 24.03
N LYS A 237 39.93 -48.06 24.71
CA LYS A 237 40.37 -48.12 26.12
C LYS A 237 40.21 -46.82 26.92
N LYS A 238 39.96 -47.05 28.22
CA LYS A 238 40.03 -46.18 29.42
C LYS A 238 41.31 -45.30 29.48
N GLU A 239 41.45 -44.22 30.27
CA GLU A 239 40.59 -43.48 31.23
C GLU A 239 41.42 -42.36 31.88
N LEU A 240 40.82 -41.23 32.31
CA LEU A 240 41.20 -40.41 33.49
C LEU A 240 40.43 -39.07 33.55
N THR A 241 40.11 -38.65 34.77
CA THR A 241 39.66 -37.30 35.21
C THR A 241 40.57 -36.88 36.39
N PRO A 242 40.48 -35.68 37.03
CA PRO A 242 39.53 -34.56 36.90
C PRO A 242 40.31 -33.24 36.60
N PRO A 243 40.12 -32.01 37.18
CA PRO A 243 39.27 -31.50 38.28
C PRO A 243 38.02 -30.72 37.81
N VAL A 244 37.11 -30.42 38.76
CA VAL A 244 35.91 -29.58 38.55
C VAL A 244 35.95 -28.36 39.48
N SER A 245 35.69 -27.16 38.95
CA SER A 245 35.26 -25.97 39.70
C SER A 245 34.80 -24.85 38.77
N PRO A 246 33.82 -24.01 39.17
CA PRO A 246 32.62 -24.32 39.94
C PRO A 246 31.35 -24.03 39.12
N GLN A 247 30.24 -24.75 39.40
CA GLN A 247 28.98 -24.50 38.70
C GLN A 247 28.39 -23.12 39.08
N GLN A 248 28.41 -22.16 38.14
CA GLN A 248 27.45 -21.07 38.18
C GLN A 248 26.05 -21.64 37.93
N LYS A 249 25.14 -21.42 38.89
CA LYS A 249 23.73 -21.81 38.72
C LYS A 249 23.15 -21.12 37.48
N PRO A 250 22.28 -21.79 36.69
CA PRO A 250 21.60 -21.14 35.57
C PRO A 250 20.85 -19.90 36.07
N VAL A 251 21.28 -18.73 35.60
CA VAL A 251 20.52 -17.49 35.80
C VAL A 251 19.22 -17.63 35.01
N PRO A 252 18.04 -17.56 35.65
CA PRO A 252 16.79 -17.65 34.91
C PRO A 252 16.71 -16.49 33.91
N PRO A 253 16.19 -16.71 32.69
CA PRO A 253 16.10 -15.64 31.70
C PRO A 253 15.28 -14.48 32.26
N PRO A 254 15.65 -13.21 31.95
CA PRO A 254 14.96 -12.06 32.51
C PRO A 254 13.46 -12.11 32.18
N PRO A 255 12.57 -11.80 33.13
CA PRO A 255 11.13 -11.97 32.95
C PRO A 255 10.64 -11.17 31.76
N GLN A 256 10.10 -11.89 30.77
CA GLN A 256 9.66 -11.31 29.49
C GLN A 256 8.58 -10.25 29.70
N LYS A 257 8.69 -9.13 28.99
CA LYS A 257 7.65 -8.10 28.98
C LYS A 257 6.45 -8.57 28.16
N ILE A 258 5.46 -9.10 28.85
CA ILE A 258 4.12 -9.32 28.30
C ILE A 258 3.36 -8.00 28.41
N GLU A 259 3.12 -7.32 27.28
CA GLU A 259 2.12 -6.24 27.23
C GLU A 259 0.72 -6.84 27.13
N VAL A 260 -0.18 -6.41 28.02
CA VAL A 260 -1.59 -6.85 28.06
C VAL A 260 -2.49 -5.65 27.82
N GLN A 261 -3.33 -5.73 26.78
CA GLN A 261 -4.35 -4.72 26.44
C GLN A 261 -5.67 -5.46 26.10
N GLN A 262 -6.81 -4.82 26.36
CA GLN A 262 -8.12 -5.47 26.49
C GLN A 262 -9.10 -5.05 25.38
N GLU A 263 -9.83 -6.01 24.79
CA GLU A 263 -11.16 -5.81 24.18
C GLU A 263 -12.07 -7.03 24.42
N HIS A 264 -13.32 -6.99 23.95
CA HIS A 264 -14.44 -7.81 24.47
C HIS A 264 -14.94 -8.90 23.50
N ASN A 265 -15.59 -9.93 24.05
CA ASN A 265 -16.39 -10.91 23.30
C ASN A 265 -17.90 -10.55 23.30
N GLU A 266 -18.74 -11.31 22.59
CA GLU A 266 -20.13 -10.95 22.25
C GLU A 266 -21.04 -10.59 23.46
N ASP A 267 -20.83 -11.21 24.64
CA ASP A 267 -21.53 -10.89 25.90
C ASP A 267 -21.06 -9.57 26.59
N LYS A 268 -20.29 -8.72 25.89
CA LYS A 268 -19.78 -7.42 26.37
C LYS A 268 -18.93 -7.47 27.64
N LYS A 269 -18.37 -8.64 28.00
CA LYS A 269 -17.41 -8.83 29.12
C LYS A 269 -15.97 -9.04 28.60
N PRO A 270 -14.94 -8.51 29.28
CA PRO A 270 -13.55 -8.64 28.85
C PRO A 270 -12.89 -9.92 29.39
N VAL A 271 -12.04 -10.55 28.58
CA VAL A 271 -11.17 -11.69 28.93
C VAL A 271 -9.81 -11.50 28.24
N ALA A 272 -8.71 -11.96 28.84
CA ALA A 272 -7.36 -11.71 28.33
C ALA A 272 -6.90 -12.73 27.27
N VAL A 273 -6.15 -12.25 26.26
CA VAL A 273 -5.46 -13.07 25.25
C VAL A 273 -4.08 -12.46 24.96
N ALA A 274 -3.07 -13.29 24.69
CA ALA A 274 -1.70 -12.86 24.40
C ALA A 274 -1.50 -12.47 22.92
N SER A 275 -0.41 -11.75 22.63
CA SER A 275 -0.08 -11.20 21.30
C SER A 275 0.42 -12.25 20.29
N LEU A 276 -0.50 -13.01 19.70
CA LEU A 276 -0.25 -13.86 18.52
C LEU A 276 -1.25 -13.59 17.39
N SER A 277 -0.75 -12.99 16.29
CA SER A 277 -1.31 -13.03 14.92
C SER A 277 -2.85 -13.05 14.75
N GLY A 278 -3.55 -12.01 15.20
CA GLY A 278 -5.00 -11.85 15.01
C GLY A 278 -5.39 -11.09 13.73
N CYS A 279 -5.88 -11.79 12.71
CA CYS A 279 -6.69 -11.26 11.58
C CYS A 279 -6.36 -9.85 11.04
N VAL A 280 -5.14 -9.61 10.53
CA VAL A 280 -4.81 -8.36 9.77
C VAL A 280 -5.83 -8.06 8.66
N CYS A 281 -6.49 -9.10 8.13
CA CYS A 281 -7.49 -9.00 7.07
C CYS A 281 -8.84 -8.40 7.48
N LYS A 282 -9.11 -8.19 8.78
CA LYS A 282 -10.39 -7.70 9.32
C LYS A 282 -10.66 -6.24 8.98
N ASP A 283 -9.61 -5.41 9.06
CA ASP A 283 -9.70 -3.96 8.81
C ASP A 283 -9.88 -3.62 7.31
N TYR A 284 -9.69 -4.61 6.45
CA TYR A 284 -9.85 -4.54 4.99
C TYR A 284 -11.20 -5.12 4.53
N GLY A 285 -12.22 -5.06 5.39
CA GLY A 285 -13.61 -5.37 5.06
C GLY A 285 -14.19 -4.34 4.07
N ILE A 286 -14.27 -4.74 2.80
CA ILE A 286 -14.78 -3.98 1.65
C ILE A 286 -15.81 -4.82 0.88
N ALA A 287 -16.59 -4.16 0.01
CA ALA A 287 -17.60 -4.78 -0.83
C ALA A 287 -17.04 -5.98 -1.62
N TRP A 288 -17.82 -7.06 -1.75
CA TRP A 288 -17.40 -8.33 -2.37
C TRP A 288 -16.15 -8.98 -1.73
N GLY A 289 -15.84 -8.63 -0.48
CA GLY A 289 -14.64 -9.11 0.21
C GLY A 289 -14.52 -10.64 0.31
N LYS A 290 -15.63 -11.37 0.20
CA LYS A 290 -15.70 -12.84 0.25
C LYS A 290 -15.53 -13.55 -1.11
N SER A 291 -15.29 -12.81 -2.20
CA SER A 291 -15.38 -13.34 -3.57
C SER A 291 -14.21 -14.26 -3.98
N GLY A 292 -14.30 -15.50 -3.52
CA GLY A 292 -13.66 -16.67 -4.13
C GLY A 292 -12.12 -16.65 -4.16
N LYS A 293 -11.55 -17.29 -5.19
CA LYS A 293 -10.11 -17.55 -5.32
C LYS A 293 -9.25 -16.27 -5.40
N PHE A 294 -9.80 -15.17 -5.91
CA PHE A 294 -9.01 -14.00 -6.29
C PHE A 294 -9.10 -12.84 -5.29
N VAL A 295 -10.24 -12.62 -4.63
CA VAL A 295 -10.42 -11.54 -3.62
C VAL A 295 -9.91 -11.98 -2.24
N ASN A 296 -8.63 -12.32 -2.17
CA ASN A 296 -7.96 -12.69 -0.93
C ASN A 296 -7.51 -11.46 -0.10
N CYS A 297 -6.94 -11.70 1.07
CA CYS A 297 -6.49 -10.65 1.98
C CYS A 297 -5.49 -9.64 1.35
N GLU A 298 -4.52 -10.10 0.56
CA GLU A 298 -3.56 -9.22 -0.12
C GLU A 298 -4.21 -8.40 -1.23
N PHE A 299 -5.21 -8.95 -1.91
CA PHE A 299 -6.03 -8.20 -2.87
C PHE A 299 -6.78 -7.06 -2.17
N ARG A 300 -7.48 -7.34 -1.06
CA ARG A 300 -8.24 -6.32 -0.30
C ARG A 300 -7.32 -5.24 0.31
N LYS A 301 -6.15 -5.64 0.82
CA LYS A 301 -5.08 -4.71 1.22
C LYS A 301 -4.63 -3.80 0.08
N LYS A 302 -4.36 -4.37 -1.10
CA LYS A 302 -3.88 -3.64 -2.28
C LYS A 302 -4.92 -2.64 -2.78
N VAL A 303 -6.20 -3.02 -2.85
CA VAL A 303 -7.31 -2.09 -3.19
C VAL A 303 -7.35 -0.91 -2.22
N ILE A 304 -7.34 -1.16 -0.90
CA ILE A 304 -7.34 -0.09 0.11
C ILE A 304 -6.10 0.81 0.00
N GLN A 305 -4.91 0.27 -0.30
CA GLN A 305 -3.72 1.09 -0.51
C GLN A 305 -3.83 1.96 -1.77
N ILE A 306 -4.31 1.41 -2.88
CA ILE A 306 -4.54 2.16 -4.12
C ILE A 306 -5.52 3.31 -3.89
N CYS A 307 -6.56 3.10 -3.07
CA CYS A 307 -7.51 4.15 -2.71
C CYS A 307 -6.92 5.18 -1.73
N LYS A 308 -6.02 4.80 -0.82
CA LYS A 308 -5.22 5.76 -0.02
C LYS A 308 -4.36 6.67 -0.90
N ASP A 309 -3.75 6.10 -1.93
CA ASP A 309 -2.80 6.81 -2.79
C ASP A 309 -3.48 7.82 -3.75
N MET A 310 -4.77 7.65 -4.06
CA MET A 310 -5.52 8.50 -5.01
C MET A 310 -6.67 9.30 -4.38
N TRP A 311 -7.29 8.80 -3.31
CA TRP A 311 -8.40 9.44 -2.60
C TRP A 311 -8.22 9.33 -1.08
N PRO A 312 -7.18 9.96 -0.49
CA PRO A 312 -6.87 9.83 0.94
C PRO A 312 -8.00 10.29 1.88
N ASN A 313 -8.91 11.13 1.38
CA ASN A 313 -10.07 11.64 2.13
C ASN A 313 -11.30 10.72 2.04
N ASP A 314 -11.34 9.74 1.12
CA ASP A 314 -12.50 8.85 0.92
C ASP A 314 -12.10 7.39 0.59
N ILE A 315 -11.13 6.89 1.35
CA ILE A 315 -10.46 5.60 1.11
C ILE A 315 -11.44 4.43 0.98
N LYS A 316 -12.43 4.33 1.89
CA LYS A 316 -13.27 3.14 2.01
C LYS A 316 -14.40 3.10 0.98
N ASN A 317 -15.03 4.23 0.67
CA ASN A 317 -16.08 4.25 -0.36
C ASN A 317 -15.45 4.07 -1.75
N MET A 318 -14.32 4.72 -2.04
CA MET A 318 -13.61 4.49 -3.30
C MET A 318 -13.10 3.05 -3.46
N ALA A 319 -12.70 2.39 -2.37
CA ALA A 319 -12.38 0.97 -2.38
C ALA A 319 -13.61 0.10 -2.69
N ASN A 320 -14.75 0.36 -2.05
CA ASN A 320 -16.01 -0.33 -2.35
C ASN A 320 -16.48 -0.08 -3.79
N ASN A 321 -16.29 1.14 -4.31
CA ASN A 321 -16.63 1.50 -5.69
C ASN A 321 -15.78 0.69 -6.68
N LEU A 322 -14.46 0.64 -6.47
CA LEU A 322 -13.56 -0.14 -7.31
C LEU A 322 -13.90 -1.64 -7.26
N MET A 323 -14.28 -2.18 -6.08
CA MET A 323 -14.78 -3.56 -5.97
C MET A 323 -16.09 -3.79 -6.75
N ALA A 324 -17.01 -2.83 -6.77
CA ALA A 324 -18.25 -2.93 -7.53
C ALA A 324 -18.00 -2.90 -9.05
N CYS A 325 -17.12 -2.01 -9.52
CA CYS A 325 -16.68 -1.96 -10.91
C CYS A 325 -16.01 -3.28 -11.33
N MET A 326 -15.04 -3.78 -10.56
CA MET A 326 -14.37 -5.05 -10.85
C MET A 326 -15.34 -6.26 -10.79
N HIS A 327 -16.39 -6.20 -9.98
CA HIS A 327 -17.44 -7.22 -10.02
C HIS A 327 -18.19 -7.20 -11.37
N LEU A 328 -18.70 -6.05 -11.81
CA LEU A 328 -19.43 -5.95 -13.08
C LEU A 328 -18.54 -6.37 -14.27
N GLU A 329 -17.35 -5.78 -14.38
CA GLU A 329 -16.38 -6.02 -15.47
C GLU A 329 -15.90 -7.48 -15.57
N THR A 330 -15.90 -8.23 -14.47
CA THR A 330 -15.46 -9.65 -14.46
C THR A 330 -16.61 -10.65 -14.37
N GLY A 331 -17.87 -10.22 -14.45
CA GLY A 331 -19.04 -11.08 -14.24
C GLY A 331 -19.06 -11.72 -12.84
N GLY A 332 -18.54 -11.01 -11.84
CA GLY A 332 -18.38 -11.46 -10.45
C GLY A 332 -17.18 -12.37 -10.17
N SER A 333 -16.41 -12.75 -11.20
CA SER A 333 -15.32 -13.73 -11.05
C SER A 333 -14.06 -13.18 -10.39
N PHE A 334 -13.79 -11.88 -10.49
CA PHE A 334 -12.52 -11.22 -10.16
C PHE A 334 -11.28 -11.88 -10.81
N SER A 335 -11.47 -12.61 -11.91
CA SER A 335 -10.41 -13.35 -12.59
C SER A 335 -9.55 -12.40 -13.45
N PRO A 336 -8.21 -12.39 -13.28
CA PRO A 336 -7.31 -11.58 -14.12
C PRO A 336 -7.27 -12.06 -15.58
N ALA A 337 -7.70 -13.28 -15.86
CA ALA A 337 -7.75 -13.83 -17.21
C ALA A 337 -9.11 -13.63 -17.92
N GLN A 338 -10.12 -13.07 -17.23
CA GLN A 338 -11.51 -13.03 -17.71
C GLN A 338 -11.64 -12.27 -19.05
N PRO A 339 -12.11 -12.90 -20.15
CA PRO A 339 -12.31 -12.24 -21.43
C PRO A 339 -13.79 -11.86 -21.67
N ASN A 340 -14.05 -10.71 -22.28
CA ASN A 340 -15.39 -10.36 -22.78
C ASN A 340 -15.68 -10.84 -24.22
N GLY A 341 -14.70 -11.48 -24.89
CA GLY A 341 -14.81 -11.91 -26.29
C GLY A 341 -14.64 -10.80 -27.34
N LEU A 342 -14.49 -9.54 -26.92
CA LEU A 342 -14.20 -8.36 -27.77
C LEU A 342 -12.73 -7.90 -27.67
N GLY A 343 -11.86 -8.71 -27.06
CA GLY A 343 -10.43 -8.40 -26.90
C GLY A 343 -10.08 -7.58 -25.66
N TYR A 344 -11.00 -7.48 -24.68
CA TYR A 344 -10.76 -6.90 -23.37
C TYR A 344 -10.54 -8.05 -22.36
N TYR A 345 -9.74 -7.79 -21.32
CA TYR A 345 -9.30 -8.82 -20.38
C TYR A 345 -9.10 -8.28 -18.96
N GLY A 346 -9.37 -9.11 -17.95
CA GLY A 346 -8.96 -8.87 -16.56
C GLY A 346 -9.86 -7.95 -15.76
N LEU A 347 -9.35 -7.48 -14.61
CA LEU A 347 -10.15 -6.93 -13.50
C LEU A 347 -11.07 -5.75 -13.86
N ILE A 348 -10.66 -4.90 -14.80
CA ILE A 348 -11.46 -3.76 -15.29
C ILE A 348 -11.60 -3.79 -16.82
N GLN A 349 -11.56 -5.00 -17.41
CA GLN A 349 -11.58 -5.24 -18.86
C GLN A 349 -10.63 -4.30 -19.63
N PHE A 350 -9.31 -4.51 -19.51
CA PHE A 350 -8.31 -3.70 -20.19
C PHE A 350 -8.42 -3.84 -21.73
N GLY A 351 -9.09 -2.89 -22.37
CA GLY A 351 -9.24 -2.81 -23.82
C GLY A 351 -7.94 -2.49 -24.58
N PRO A 352 -7.96 -2.54 -25.93
CA PRO A 352 -6.76 -2.38 -26.77
C PRO A 352 -5.97 -1.08 -26.51
N ASP A 353 -6.66 0.06 -26.43
CA ASP A 353 -6.03 1.37 -26.18
C ASP A 353 -5.35 1.42 -24.81
N VAL A 354 -6.03 0.90 -23.78
CA VAL A 354 -5.50 0.87 -22.40
C VAL A 354 -4.30 -0.06 -22.29
N ARG A 355 -4.32 -1.21 -22.98
CA ARG A 355 -3.16 -2.12 -23.05
C ARG A 355 -1.97 -1.50 -23.79
N THR A 356 -2.24 -0.69 -24.81
CA THR A 356 -1.22 0.09 -25.54
C THR A 356 -0.60 1.17 -24.62
N ASP A 357 -1.43 1.94 -23.92
CA ASP A 357 -1.02 2.92 -22.91
C ASP A 357 -0.15 2.32 -21.79
N LEU A 358 -0.54 1.15 -21.30
CA LEU A 358 0.18 0.43 -20.24
C LEU A 358 1.45 -0.25 -20.75
N LYS A 359 1.59 -0.43 -22.08
CA LYS A 359 2.62 -1.21 -22.80
C LYS A 359 2.63 -2.69 -22.42
N ILE A 360 1.45 -3.34 -22.44
CA ILE A 360 1.29 -4.75 -22.03
C ILE A 360 0.57 -5.61 -23.09
N SER A 361 1.11 -6.82 -23.33
CA SER A 361 0.47 -7.81 -24.21
C SER A 361 -0.67 -8.55 -23.51
N VAL A 362 -1.63 -9.10 -24.26
CA VAL A 362 -2.70 -9.95 -23.70
C VAL A 362 -2.11 -11.14 -22.93
N LYS A 363 -1.14 -11.86 -23.51
CA LYS A 363 -0.43 -13.00 -22.87
C LYS A 363 0.24 -12.62 -21.55
N THR A 364 0.80 -11.40 -21.46
CA THR A 364 1.38 -10.90 -20.21
C THR A 364 0.29 -10.58 -19.19
N LEU A 365 -0.78 -9.91 -19.62
CA LEU A 365 -1.88 -9.48 -18.76
C LEU A 365 -2.66 -10.67 -18.17
N THR A 366 -3.02 -11.67 -18.96
CA THR A 366 -3.79 -12.84 -18.50
C THR A 366 -3.00 -13.74 -17.56
N ASN A 367 -1.66 -13.67 -17.61
CA ASN A 367 -0.77 -14.45 -16.77
C ASN A 367 -0.38 -13.73 -15.46
N MET A 368 -0.83 -12.48 -15.26
CA MET A 368 -0.65 -11.77 -14.00
C MET A 368 -1.62 -12.27 -12.92
N SER A 369 -1.19 -12.19 -11.66
CA SER A 369 -2.10 -12.33 -10.53
C SER A 369 -3.07 -11.14 -10.47
N ALA A 370 -4.21 -11.32 -9.81
CA ALA A 370 -5.16 -10.23 -9.58
C ALA A 370 -4.49 -9.04 -8.84
N VAL A 371 -3.60 -9.32 -7.88
CA VAL A 371 -2.85 -8.28 -7.15
C VAL A 371 -1.88 -7.51 -8.06
N GLN A 372 -1.28 -8.15 -9.07
CA GLN A 372 -0.44 -7.48 -10.07
C GLN A 372 -1.27 -6.64 -11.05
N GLN A 373 -2.47 -7.08 -11.44
CA GLN A 373 -3.36 -6.27 -12.27
C GLN A 373 -3.85 -5.00 -11.54
N LEU A 374 -3.99 -5.02 -10.20
CA LEU A 374 -4.32 -3.82 -9.44
C LEU A 374 -3.26 -2.70 -9.57
N ASP A 375 -1.98 -3.02 -9.76
CA ASP A 375 -0.96 -1.99 -10.10
C ASP A 375 -1.20 -1.37 -11.49
N LEU A 376 -1.72 -2.13 -12.44
CA LEU A 376 -2.13 -1.60 -13.75
C LEU A 376 -3.40 -0.74 -13.65
N VAL A 377 -4.37 -1.11 -12.80
CA VAL A 377 -5.54 -0.27 -12.47
C VAL A 377 -5.07 1.08 -11.94
N LYS A 378 -4.19 1.09 -10.91
CA LYS A 378 -3.61 2.33 -10.36
C LYS A 378 -2.90 3.13 -11.45
N LYS A 379 -2.02 2.52 -12.25
CA LYS A 379 -1.30 3.19 -13.36
C LYS A 379 -2.27 3.81 -14.39
N HIS A 380 -3.35 3.12 -14.73
CA HIS A 380 -4.37 3.60 -15.67
C HIS A 380 -5.20 4.76 -15.12
N PHE A 381 -5.56 4.73 -13.83
CA PHE A 381 -6.32 5.79 -13.15
C PHE A 381 -5.45 7.02 -12.84
N MET A 382 -4.16 6.82 -12.58
CA MET A 382 -3.20 7.91 -12.36
C MET A 382 -2.73 8.60 -13.65
N LYS A 383 -2.90 7.98 -14.84
CA LYS A 383 -2.55 8.61 -16.12
C LYS A 383 -3.20 10.00 -16.21
N ALA A 384 -2.39 11.04 -16.41
CA ALA A 384 -2.82 12.44 -16.48
C ALA A 384 -3.74 12.88 -15.32
N ASN A 385 -3.54 12.36 -14.10
CA ASN A 385 -4.34 12.65 -12.90
C ASN A 385 -5.85 12.33 -13.00
N ARG A 386 -6.27 11.44 -13.92
CA ARG A 386 -7.68 11.17 -14.20
C ARG A 386 -8.51 10.67 -13.01
N HIS A 387 -7.89 10.06 -12.00
CA HIS A 387 -8.53 9.74 -10.70
C HIS A 387 -9.22 10.94 -10.04
N LYS A 388 -8.78 12.19 -10.30
CA LYS A 388 -9.42 13.41 -9.79
C LYS A 388 -10.77 13.73 -10.44
N LEU A 389 -11.09 13.10 -11.58
CA LEU A 389 -12.41 13.17 -12.22
C LEU A 389 -13.38 12.14 -11.63
N MET A 390 -12.86 11.09 -11.00
CA MET A 390 -13.66 10.01 -10.40
C MET A 390 -14.15 10.44 -9.01
N LYS A 391 -15.24 11.21 -8.98
CA LYS A 391 -15.84 11.74 -7.74
C LYS A 391 -16.89 10.79 -7.15
N SER A 392 -17.46 9.92 -7.96
CA SER A 392 -18.50 8.95 -7.60
C SER A 392 -18.23 7.56 -8.18
N LEU A 393 -19.06 6.59 -7.78
CA LEU A 393 -19.12 5.27 -8.40
C LEU A 393 -19.38 5.34 -9.91
N THR A 394 -20.33 6.18 -10.32
CA THR A 394 -20.68 6.41 -11.72
C THR A 394 -19.50 6.97 -12.50
N ASP A 395 -18.79 7.97 -11.98
CA ASP A 395 -17.61 8.52 -12.65
C ASP A 395 -16.49 7.48 -12.80
N MET A 396 -16.26 6.66 -11.76
CA MET A 396 -15.26 5.60 -11.81
C MET A 396 -15.62 4.54 -12.86
N TYR A 397 -16.90 4.16 -12.95
CA TYR A 397 -17.36 3.18 -13.93
C TYR A 397 -17.39 3.74 -15.36
N LEU A 398 -17.88 4.97 -15.56
CA LEU A 398 -17.79 5.68 -16.83
C LEU A 398 -16.34 5.81 -17.30
N TYR A 399 -15.38 6.04 -16.40
CA TYR A 399 -13.96 6.06 -16.79
C TYR A 399 -13.44 4.71 -17.30
N ILE A 400 -13.88 3.60 -16.71
CA ILE A 400 -13.48 2.25 -17.14
C ILE A 400 -14.12 1.92 -18.50
N ASN A 401 -15.45 1.99 -18.56
CA ASN A 401 -16.24 1.46 -19.66
C ASN A 401 -16.36 2.44 -20.86
N TYR A 402 -16.48 3.74 -20.60
CA TYR A 402 -16.67 4.74 -21.65
C TYR A 402 -16.09 6.13 -21.29
N PRO A 403 -14.74 6.28 -21.25
CA PRO A 403 -14.10 7.47 -20.69
C PRO A 403 -14.31 8.79 -21.47
N ARG A 404 -14.80 8.77 -22.71
CA ARG A 404 -14.89 9.98 -23.55
C ARG A 404 -15.89 11.01 -23.00
N PRO A 405 -17.17 10.69 -22.69
CA PRO A 405 -18.10 11.59 -22.02
C PRO A 405 -17.57 12.18 -20.71
N LEU A 406 -17.01 11.35 -19.80
CA LEU A 406 -16.47 11.85 -18.53
C LEU A 406 -15.32 12.85 -18.74
N LEU A 407 -14.41 12.59 -19.69
CA LEU A 407 -13.34 13.53 -20.07
C LEU A 407 -13.87 14.82 -20.73
N ALA A 408 -15.11 14.81 -21.22
CA ALA A 408 -15.81 15.97 -21.80
C ALA A 408 -16.82 16.62 -20.84
N GLY A 409 -16.89 16.20 -19.56
CA GLY A 409 -17.85 16.72 -18.58
C GLY A 409 -19.31 16.28 -18.78
N LYS A 410 -19.53 15.23 -19.60
CA LYS A 410 -20.83 14.59 -19.81
C LYS A 410 -20.98 13.38 -18.88
N ASN A 411 -21.49 13.63 -17.69
CA ASN A 411 -21.74 12.65 -16.62
C ASN A 411 -23.02 12.96 -15.82
N LYS A 412 -23.94 13.76 -16.38
CA LYS A 412 -25.26 14.04 -15.80
C LYS A 412 -26.21 12.85 -16.05
N PRO A 413 -27.24 12.61 -15.24
CA PRO A 413 -28.16 11.48 -15.39
C PRO A 413 -28.67 11.25 -16.83
N ASP A 414 -29.04 12.34 -17.51
CA ASP A 414 -29.66 12.33 -18.85
C ASP A 414 -28.63 12.41 -20.00
N ASP A 415 -27.32 12.45 -19.70
CA ASP A 415 -26.29 12.33 -20.75
C ASP A 415 -26.34 10.93 -21.38
N ILE A 416 -26.27 10.88 -22.71
CA ILE A 416 -26.23 9.63 -23.47
C ILE A 416 -24.82 9.03 -23.39
N VAL A 417 -24.76 7.78 -22.92
CA VAL A 417 -23.56 6.92 -22.91
C VAL A 417 -23.44 6.19 -24.25
N TYR A 418 -24.52 5.55 -24.71
CA TYR A 418 -24.56 4.81 -25.98
C TYR A 418 -25.82 5.13 -26.79
N GLU A 419 -25.67 5.10 -28.11
CA GLU A 419 -26.78 5.11 -29.07
C GLU A 419 -26.91 3.72 -29.73
N GLY A 420 -28.10 3.43 -30.26
CA GLY A 420 -28.50 2.16 -30.86
C GLY A 420 -27.96 1.90 -32.26
N GLY A 421 -28.85 1.53 -33.18
CA GLY A 421 -28.59 1.29 -34.59
C GLY A 421 -28.25 -0.17 -34.92
N GLY A 422 -27.10 -0.41 -35.54
CA GLY A 422 -26.73 -1.74 -36.02
C GLY A 422 -26.56 -2.76 -34.87
N LYS A 423 -26.80 -4.05 -35.15
CA LYS A 423 -26.79 -5.21 -34.21
C LYS A 423 -25.49 -5.40 -33.39
N THR A 424 -24.47 -4.59 -33.62
CA THR A 424 -23.16 -4.54 -32.96
C THR A 424 -22.91 -3.24 -32.19
N SER A 425 -23.91 -2.37 -32.02
CA SER A 425 -23.79 -1.13 -31.26
C SER A 425 -23.45 -1.40 -29.78
N PRO A 426 -22.76 -0.47 -29.08
CA PRO A 426 -22.48 -0.60 -27.65
C PRO A 426 -23.75 -0.73 -26.80
N TYR A 427 -24.84 -0.08 -27.23
CA TYR A 427 -26.18 -0.23 -26.68
C TYR A 427 -26.65 -1.70 -26.70
N HIS A 428 -26.74 -2.31 -27.89
CA HIS A 428 -27.12 -3.72 -28.05
C HIS A 428 -26.08 -4.71 -27.50
N ALA A 429 -24.88 -4.27 -27.13
CA ALA A 429 -23.86 -5.08 -26.50
C ALA A 429 -24.03 -5.18 -24.97
N ASN A 430 -24.68 -4.20 -24.33
CA ASN A 430 -24.77 -4.08 -22.86
C ASN A 430 -26.22 -4.12 -22.32
N PRO A 431 -26.99 -5.21 -22.55
CA PRO A 431 -28.39 -5.30 -22.16
C PRO A 431 -28.65 -5.30 -20.63
N SER A 432 -27.61 -5.26 -19.80
CA SER A 432 -27.71 -5.01 -18.35
C SER A 432 -28.11 -3.57 -18.02
N PHE A 433 -27.80 -2.62 -18.90
CA PHE A 433 -28.18 -1.22 -18.73
C PHE A 433 -29.59 -0.91 -19.25
N MET A 434 -30.27 -1.84 -19.91
CA MET A 434 -31.62 -1.60 -20.43
C MET A 434 -32.63 -1.49 -19.27
N LYS A 435 -32.96 -0.27 -18.85
CA LYS A 435 -33.94 0.01 -17.77
C LYS A 435 -35.25 0.59 -18.31
N GLU A 436 -35.31 1.03 -19.56
CA GLU A 436 -36.51 1.63 -20.13
C GLU A 436 -37.65 0.60 -20.30
N LYS A 437 -38.90 1.07 -20.21
CA LYS A 437 -40.07 0.19 -20.13
C LYS A 437 -40.29 -0.58 -21.44
N GLY A 438 -40.09 -1.90 -21.40
CA GLY A 438 -40.28 -2.79 -22.55
C GLY A 438 -39.01 -3.05 -23.37
N GLU A 439 -37.94 -2.32 -23.07
CA GLU A 439 -36.68 -2.30 -23.82
C GLU A 439 -35.94 -3.65 -23.77
N TYR A 440 -35.70 -4.18 -22.57
CA TYR A 440 -35.12 -5.51 -22.40
C TYR A 440 -36.06 -6.60 -22.95
N GLN A 441 -37.37 -6.41 -22.88
CA GLN A 441 -38.35 -7.37 -23.38
C GLN A 441 -38.30 -7.46 -24.92
N ASN A 442 -38.08 -6.34 -25.61
CA ASN A 442 -37.97 -6.29 -27.06
C ASN A 442 -36.82 -7.17 -27.58
N VAL A 443 -37.04 -7.85 -28.72
CA VAL A 443 -36.03 -8.68 -29.39
C VAL A 443 -35.81 -8.15 -30.79
N PHE A 444 -34.92 -7.16 -30.89
CA PHE A 444 -34.49 -6.53 -32.13
C PHE A 444 -33.93 -7.53 -33.16
N ALA A 445 -33.16 -8.52 -32.70
CA ALA A 445 -32.52 -9.50 -33.58
C ALA A 445 -32.06 -10.76 -32.81
N TYR A 446 -31.37 -11.66 -33.51
CA TYR A 446 -30.65 -12.80 -32.91
C TYR A 446 -29.17 -12.76 -33.31
N ARG A 447 -28.29 -13.24 -32.42
CA ARG A 447 -26.85 -13.35 -32.67
C ARG A 447 -26.59 -14.47 -33.69
N THR A 448 -25.77 -14.19 -34.71
CA THR A 448 -25.33 -15.17 -35.72
C THR A 448 -23.85 -15.53 -35.59
N LYS A 449 -23.46 -16.65 -36.21
CA LYS A 449 -22.09 -17.07 -36.51
C LYS A 449 -21.64 -16.48 -37.86
N LYS A 450 -20.39 -16.76 -38.27
CA LYS A 450 -19.83 -16.32 -39.57
C LYS A 450 -20.50 -16.99 -40.80
N ASP A 451 -21.04 -18.18 -40.61
CA ASP A 451 -21.77 -18.98 -41.62
C ASP A 451 -23.25 -18.55 -41.79
N GLY A 452 -23.69 -17.51 -41.07
CA GLY A 452 -25.09 -17.05 -41.05
C GLY A 452 -26.00 -17.82 -40.08
N SER A 453 -25.59 -18.98 -39.55
CA SER A 453 -26.40 -19.73 -38.58
C SER A 453 -26.57 -18.93 -37.28
N PHE A 454 -27.71 -19.12 -36.62
CA PHE A 454 -27.91 -18.57 -35.28
C PHE A 454 -26.90 -19.16 -34.29
N LYS A 455 -26.49 -18.34 -33.31
CA LYS A 455 -25.84 -18.80 -32.08
C LYS A 455 -26.93 -19.20 -31.08
N THR A 456 -26.72 -20.33 -30.42
CA THR A 456 -27.63 -20.87 -29.41
C THR A 456 -27.03 -20.75 -28.02
N ASP A 457 -27.88 -20.69 -27.00
CA ASP A 457 -27.48 -20.87 -25.60
C ASP A 457 -27.19 -22.37 -25.31
N LYS A 458 -26.84 -22.66 -24.07
CA LYS A 458 -26.59 -24.02 -23.56
C LYS A 458 -27.81 -24.97 -23.61
N ASN A 459 -29.01 -24.44 -23.87
CA ASN A 459 -30.27 -25.18 -23.94
C ASN A 459 -30.77 -25.27 -25.41
N GLY A 460 -30.03 -24.75 -26.39
CA GLY A 460 -30.41 -24.74 -27.81
C GLY A 460 -31.22 -23.52 -28.27
N ASN A 461 -31.57 -22.58 -27.39
CA ASN A 461 -32.37 -21.41 -27.76
C ASN A 461 -31.53 -20.38 -28.52
N LYS A 462 -32.09 -19.76 -29.58
CA LYS A 462 -31.41 -18.66 -30.31
C LYS A 462 -31.11 -17.50 -29.34
N ILE A 463 -29.85 -17.05 -29.28
CA ILE A 463 -29.45 -15.95 -28.39
C ILE A 463 -30.00 -14.61 -28.94
N PRO A 464 -30.89 -13.90 -28.22
CA PRO A 464 -31.47 -12.65 -28.69
C PRO A 464 -30.49 -11.47 -28.58
N ILE A 465 -30.80 -10.43 -29.34
CA ILE A 465 -30.28 -9.07 -29.23
C ILE A 465 -31.49 -8.21 -28.84
N ARG A 466 -31.37 -7.46 -27.74
CA ARG A 466 -32.48 -6.74 -27.08
C ARG A 466 -32.38 -5.22 -27.28
N GLY A 467 -33.38 -4.47 -26.83
CA GLY A 467 -33.48 -3.02 -27.00
C GLY A 467 -34.16 -2.59 -28.31
N PHE A 468 -34.22 -1.28 -28.55
CA PHE A 468 -34.78 -0.66 -29.76
C PHE A 468 -33.69 -0.25 -30.75
N ASP A 469 -34.05 0.00 -32.02
CA ASP A 469 -33.08 0.40 -33.05
C ASP A 469 -32.65 1.88 -32.92
N ASP A 470 -33.49 2.76 -32.38
CA ASP A 470 -33.14 4.14 -32.01
C ASP A 470 -32.80 4.31 -30.51
N GLY A 471 -32.81 3.21 -29.76
CA GLY A 471 -32.64 3.17 -28.31
C GLY A 471 -31.30 3.73 -27.82
N LYS A 472 -31.28 4.19 -26.56
CA LYS A 472 -30.13 4.84 -25.92
C LYS A 472 -29.83 4.23 -24.58
N THR A 473 -28.57 4.26 -24.17
CA THR A 473 -28.19 4.03 -22.77
C THR A 473 -27.81 5.36 -22.14
N TYR A 474 -28.45 5.72 -21.04
CA TYR A 474 -28.21 6.94 -20.29
C TYR A 474 -27.31 6.72 -19.06
N VAL A 475 -26.71 7.78 -18.54
CA VAL A 475 -25.87 7.71 -17.33
C VAL A 475 -26.68 7.27 -16.10
N TRP A 476 -27.98 7.58 -16.02
CA TRP A 476 -28.82 7.14 -14.90
C TRP A 476 -28.99 5.61 -14.85
N GLU A 477 -29.08 4.95 -16.01
CA GLU A 477 -29.21 3.50 -16.12
C GLU A 477 -27.92 2.75 -15.74
N VAL A 478 -26.80 3.28 -16.23
CA VAL A 478 -25.45 2.84 -15.84
C VAL A 478 -25.26 3.03 -14.34
N THR A 479 -25.73 4.15 -13.79
CA THR A 479 -25.73 4.45 -12.35
C THR A 479 -26.57 3.44 -11.56
N GLU A 480 -27.74 3.04 -12.04
CA GLU A 480 -28.58 2.05 -11.35
C GLU A 480 -27.90 0.67 -11.30
N GLU A 481 -27.42 0.18 -12.45
CA GLU A 481 -26.82 -1.16 -12.54
C GLU A 481 -25.51 -1.27 -11.73
N ILE A 482 -24.66 -0.23 -11.73
CA ILE A 482 -23.45 -0.23 -10.91
C ILE A 482 -23.76 -0.09 -9.41
N ASN A 483 -24.79 0.70 -9.03
CA ASN A 483 -25.22 0.79 -7.62
C ASN A 483 -25.79 -0.52 -7.09
N LYS A 484 -26.45 -1.32 -7.95
CA LYS A 484 -26.84 -2.71 -7.62
C LYS A 484 -25.61 -3.56 -7.29
N HIS A 485 -24.52 -3.46 -8.06
CA HIS A 485 -23.25 -4.16 -7.74
C HIS A 485 -22.57 -3.65 -6.47
N LEU A 486 -22.62 -2.35 -6.15
CA LEU A 486 -22.14 -1.83 -4.88
C LEU A 486 -22.99 -2.36 -3.70
N THR A 487 -24.31 -2.22 -3.80
CA THR A 487 -25.26 -2.59 -2.74
C THR A 487 -25.16 -4.08 -2.41
N GLN A 488 -25.22 -4.94 -3.43
CA GLN A 488 -25.09 -6.39 -3.24
C GLN A 488 -23.70 -6.78 -2.69
N GLY A 489 -22.64 -6.05 -3.05
CA GLY A 489 -21.30 -6.29 -2.52
C GLY A 489 -21.16 -5.95 -1.03
N LEU A 490 -21.98 -5.03 -0.53
CA LEU A 490 -22.05 -4.64 0.88
C LEU A 490 -22.98 -5.52 1.72
N ASP A 491 -23.76 -6.42 1.11
CA ASP A 491 -24.54 -7.42 1.86
C ASP A 491 -23.61 -8.26 2.77
N ALA A 492 -24.02 -8.49 4.02
CA ALA A 492 -23.26 -9.29 4.98
C ALA A 492 -22.92 -10.73 4.51
N LYS A 493 -23.67 -11.25 3.53
CA LYS A 493 -23.40 -12.55 2.89
C LYS A 493 -22.16 -12.52 1.96
N ASN A 494 -21.82 -11.35 1.41
CA ASN A 494 -20.80 -11.10 0.38
C ASN A 494 -19.58 -10.32 0.91
N LEU A 495 -19.72 -9.62 2.04
CA LEU A 495 -18.59 -9.17 2.85
C LEU A 495 -17.81 -10.38 3.39
N GLU A 496 -16.49 -10.21 3.57
CA GLU A 496 -15.69 -11.20 4.26
C GLU A 496 -16.20 -11.38 5.69
N THR A 497 -16.46 -12.63 6.07
CA THR A 497 -16.77 -13.02 7.46
C THR A 497 -15.77 -14.03 7.98
N ASN A 498 -15.17 -14.85 7.11
CA ASN A 498 -14.06 -15.74 7.45
C ASN A 498 -12.73 -15.01 7.23
N PHE A 499 -12.50 -13.99 8.06
CA PHE A 499 -11.15 -13.47 8.21
C PHE A 499 -10.28 -14.62 8.71
N ALA A 500 -9.40 -15.13 7.86
CA ALA A 500 -8.53 -16.25 8.19
C ALA A 500 -7.50 -15.84 9.26
N CYS A 501 -7.93 -15.83 10.52
CA CYS A 501 -7.09 -15.81 11.72
C CYS A 501 -6.30 -17.11 11.74
N SER A 502 -5.30 -17.17 10.88
CA SER A 502 -4.28 -18.20 10.91
C SER A 502 -3.39 -17.99 12.13
N ILE A 503 -3.93 -18.36 13.30
CA ILE A 503 -3.23 -19.39 14.06
C ILE A 503 -3.17 -20.60 13.11
N LYS A 504 -2.15 -20.62 12.24
CA LYS A 504 -1.67 -21.90 11.76
C LYS A 504 -1.34 -22.70 13.02
N LYS A 505 -1.57 -24.01 13.04
CA LYS A 505 -0.68 -24.86 13.82
C LYS A 505 0.71 -24.62 13.23
N THR A 506 1.48 -23.79 13.90
CA THR A 506 2.83 -23.44 13.46
C THR A 506 3.69 -24.68 13.71
N GLU A 507 3.78 -25.55 12.72
CA GLU A 507 4.99 -26.35 12.51
C GLU A 507 6.17 -25.40 12.69
N THR A 508 6.95 -25.64 13.75
CA THR A 508 7.64 -24.57 14.48
C THR A 508 8.48 -23.70 13.53
N ALA A 509 8.09 -22.43 13.38
CA ALA A 509 8.74 -21.46 12.50
C ALA A 509 10.08 -20.99 13.07
N LYS A 510 11.07 -21.90 13.07
CA LYS A 510 12.48 -21.62 13.34
C LYS A 510 12.96 -20.58 12.31
N GLY A 511 13.25 -19.34 12.74
CA GLY A 511 13.96 -18.35 11.90
C GLY A 511 13.53 -16.88 12.01
N LEU A 512 12.32 -16.58 12.50
CA LEU A 512 11.83 -15.20 12.63
C LEU A 512 12.45 -14.47 13.83
N CYS A 513 13.05 -13.28 13.64
CA CYS A 513 13.51 -12.44 14.75
C CYS A 513 12.32 -11.88 15.55
N PRO A 514 12.33 -11.97 16.91
CA PRO A 514 11.26 -11.45 17.74
C PRO A 514 11.17 -9.91 17.72
N ASP A 515 12.28 -9.19 17.49
CA ASP A 515 12.33 -7.73 17.52
C ASP A 515 11.90 -7.06 16.20
N CYS A 516 11.89 -7.78 15.07
CA CYS A 516 11.58 -7.20 13.74
C CYS A 516 10.60 -8.00 12.88
N HIS A 517 10.26 -9.23 13.30
CA HIS A 517 9.31 -10.13 12.63
C HIS A 517 9.66 -10.50 11.17
N LYS A 518 10.93 -10.36 10.76
CA LYS A 518 11.49 -10.94 9.53
C LYS A 518 12.33 -12.18 9.82
N ASN A 519 12.49 -13.06 8.83
CA ASN A 519 13.54 -14.07 8.87
C ASN A 519 14.91 -13.39 8.85
N HIS A 520 15.79 -13.76 9.77
CA HIS A 520 17.20 -13.46 9.64
C HIS A 520 17.80 -14.27 8.50
N VAL A 521 18.65 -13.62 7.71
CA VAL A 521 19.42 -14.25 6.64
C VAL A 521 20.86 -13.87 6.88
N ASP A 522 21.73 -14.86 7.00
CA ASP A 522 23.17 -14.65 6.92
C ASP A 522 23.75 -15.73 6.01
N LEU A 523 24.38 -15.30 4.93
CA LEU A 523 24.97 -16.16 3.91
C LEU A 523 26.49 -16.29 4.10
N SER A 524 27.02 -15.93 5.28
CA SER A 524 28.44 -16.03 5.64
C SER A 524 29.04 -17.42 5.41
N GLY A 525 28.25 -18.48 5.61
CA GLY A 525 28.67 -19.87 5.42
C GLY A 525 28.48 -20.41 3.99
N SER A 526 27.88 -19.64 3.08
CA SER A 526 27.60 -20.05 1.70
C SER A 526 28.11 -19.10 0.62
N VAL A 527 28.58 -17.90 0.99
CA VAL A 527 29.11 -16.89 0.08
C VAL A 527 30.55 -16.55 0.46
N ASP A 528 31.50 -16.87 -0.42
CA ASP A 528 32.91 -16.52 -0.25
C ASP A 528 33.12 -15.00 -0.29
N TRP A 529 33.80 -14.44 0.72
CA TRP A 529 34.40 -13.10 0.59
C TRP A 529 35.62 -13.12 -0.33
N ILE A 530 35.67 -12.20 -1.30
CA ILE A 530 36.80 -12.04 -2.23
C ILE A 530 37.28 -10.58 -2.19
N SER A 531 38.58 -10.37 -1.97
CA SER A 531 39.21 -9.06 -2.10
C SER A 531 39.35 -8.65 -3.57
N GLN A 532 39.03 -7.39 -3.90
CA GLN A 532 39.29 -6.84 -5.23
C GLN A 532 40.78 -6.83 -5.60
N PHE A 533 41.67 -6.89 -4.60
CA PHE A 533 43.11 -6.96 -4.80
C PHE A 533 43.62 -8.32 -5.29
N THR A 534 42.74 -9.33 -5.38
CA THR A 534 43.02 -10.59 -6.10
C THR A 534 42.74 -10.51 -7.60
N GLN A 535 42.13 -9.42 -8.07
CA GLN A 535 41.64 -9.31 -9.45
C GLN A 535 42.55 -8.46 -10.34
N PRO A 536 42.65 -8.75 -11.65
CA PRO A 536 43.40 -7.91 -12.60
C PRO A 536 42.92 -6.46 -12.59
N ARG A 537 43.85 -5.50 -12.58
CA ARG A 537 43.57 -4.05 -12.38
C ARG A 537 42.78 -3.82 -11.07
N PRO A 538 43.38 -4.08 -9.90
CA PRO A 538 42.65 -4.22 -8.63
C PRO A 538 42.00 -2.92 -8.15
N ASN A 539 42.61 -1.77 -8.41
CA ASN A 539 42.12 -0.46 -7.97
C ASN A 539 40.79 -0.05 -8.64
N VAL A 540 40.35 -0.78 -9.67
CA VAL A 540 39.08 -0.60 -10.39
C VAL A 540 38.35 -1.94 -10.54
N ALA A 541 38.43 -2.79 -9.51
CA ALA A 541 37.90 -4.16 -9.56
C ALA A 541 36.65 -4.42 -8.70
N CYS A 542 36.17 -3.47 -7.90
CA CYS A 542 35.01 -3.67 -7.01
C CYS A 542 33.81 -4.33 -7.70
N ALA A 543 33.27 -3.72 -8.75
CA ALA A 543 32.15 -4.26 -9.53
C ALA A 543 32.40 -5.68 -10.06
N ARG A 544 33.59 -5.93 -10.63
CA ARG A 544 33.98 -7.23 -11.19
C ARG A 544 34.14 -8.29 -10.11
N THR A 545 34.58 -7.89 -8.92
CA THR A 545 34.72 -8.76 -7.74
C THR A 545 33.35 -9.14 -7.18
N CYS A 546 32.41 -8.19 -7.10
CA CYS A 546 31.02 -8.48 -6.76
C CYS A 546 30.40 -9.50 -7.71
N VAL A 547 30.51 -9.30 -9.03
CA VAL A 547 30.02 -10.26 -10.04
C VAL A 547 30.69 -11.64 -9.90
N LEU A 548 31.99 -11.70 -9.57
CA LEU A 548 32.68 -12.97 -9.30
C LEU A 548 32.12 -13.69 -8.05
N ILE A 549 31.81 -12.96 -6.98
CA ILE A 549 31.16 -13.51 -5.78
C ILE A 549 29.76 -14.05 -6.12
N LEU A 550 28.94 -13.29 -6.86
CA LEU A 550 27.61 -13.75 -7.29
C LEU A 550 27.71 -15.02 -8.14
N LYS A 551 28.63 -15.06 -9.11
CA LYS A 551 28.87 -16.24 -9.98
C LYS A 551 29.34 -17.45 -9.18
N LYS A 552 30.23 -17.28 -8.19
CA LYS A 552 30.64 -18.37 -7.28
C LYS A 552 29.47 -18.91 -6.45
N SER A 553 28.53 -18.04 -6.09
CA SER A 553 27.30 -18.39 -5.36
C SER A 553 26.21 -19.01 -6.26
N GLY A 554 26.57 -19.49 -7.46
CA GLY A 554 25.67 -20.19 -8.39
C GLY A 554 24.72 -19.30 -9.20
N LEU A 555 24.84 -17.96 -9.12
CA LEU A 555 23.94 -17.03 -9.80
C LEU A 555 24.25 -16.87 -11.30
N SER A 556 23.33 -16.24 -12.03
CA SER A 556 23.41 -16.11 -13.49
C SER A 556 24.66 -15.35 -13.94
N SER A 557 25.14 -15.61 -15.15
CA SER A 557 26.20 -14.81 -15.79
C SER A 557 25.77 -13.36 -16.08
N THR A 558 24.50 -13.01 -15.86
CA THR A 558 23.99 -11.63 -15.96
C THR A 558 23.74 -10.98 -14.59
N ALA A 559 24.07 -11.65 -13.50
CA ALA A 559 23.88 -11.14 -12.14
C ALA A 559 24.79 -9.93 -11.87
N GLY A 560 24.24 -8.87 -11.29
CA GLY A 560 24.96 -7.60 -11.09
C GLY A 560 25.04 -6.72 -12.35
N SER A 561 24.30 -7.03 -13.42
CA SER A 561 24.29 -6.23 -14.64
C SER A 561 23.70 -4.83 -14.43
N SER A 562 24.37 -3.82 -15.00
CA SER A 562 23.89 -2.43 -15.06
C SER A 562 22.59 -2.27 -15.87
N THR A 563 22.27 -3.22 -16.75
CA THR A 563 21.03 -3.20 -17.57
C THR A 563 19.76 -3.50 -16.77
N LYS A 564 19.89 -3.99 -15.52
CA LYS A 564 18.79 -4.45 -14.67
C LYS A 564 18.97 -3.98 -13.23
N LEU A 565 19.00 -2.66 -13.01
CA LEU A 565 19.14 -2.07 -11.67
C LEU A 565 17.90 -1.29 -11.23
N PHE A 566 17.74 -1.13 -9.92
CA PHE A 566 16.93 -0.10 -9.29
C PHE A 566 17.88 1.00 -8.81
N GLN A 567 17.79 2.21 -9.39
CA GLN A 567 18.54 3.36 -8.92
C GLN A 567 17.80 3.93 -7.71
N VAL A 568 18.21 3.56 -6.49
CA VAL A 568 17.48 3.87 -5.24
C VAL A 568 17.82 5.23 -4.65
N ALA A 569 18.96 5.82 -5.02
CA ALA A 569 19.38 7.15 -4.60
C ALA A 569 20.26 7.83 -5.68
N LEU A 570 20.27 9.16 -5.69
CA LEU A 570 21.02 10.00 -6.65
C LEU A 570 21.65 11.21 -5.95
N GLU A 571 22.87 11.59 -6.36
CA GLU A 571 23.48 12.86 -5.98
C GLU A 571 22.69 14.03 -6.60
N ASN A 572 22.68 15.19 -5.94
CA ASN A 572 22.15 16.42 -6.52
C ASN A 572 23.15 17.07 -7.49
N SER A 573 22.64 17.93 -8.38
CA SER A 573 23.42 18.61 -9.44
C SER A 573 24.47 19.63 -8.95
N VAL A 574 24.71 19.69 -7.65
CA VAL A 574 25.73 20.53 -6.98
C VAL A 574 26.65 19.70 -6.08
N HIS A 575 26.58 18.36 -6.19
CA HIS A 575 27.47 17.39 -5.56
C HIS A 575 27.70 17.61 -4.05
N ASN A 576 26.60 17.90 -3.32
CA ASN A 576 26.63 18.15 -1.88
C ASN A 576 25.57 17.39 -1.07
N ALA A 577 24.64 16.67 -1.71
CA ALA A 577 23.68 15.81 -1.04
C ALA A 577 23.18 14.66 -1.93
N ILE A 578 22.95 13.49 -1.34
CA ILE A 578 22.26 12.36 -1.99
C ILE A 578 20.79 12.39 -1.57
N ASN A 579 19.89 12.27 -2.55
CA ASN A 579 18.43 12.18 -2.40
C ASN A 579 17.93 10.76 -2.74
N PRO A 580 16.85 10.28 -2.12
CA PRO A 580 16.27 8.98 -2.45
C PRO A 580 15.41 9.10 -3.71
N THR A 581 15.22 8.00 -4.44
CA THR A 581 14.32 7.95 -5.60
C THR A 581 13.01 7.24 -5.27
N ASN A 582 12.05 7.33 -6.21
CA ASN A 582 10.81 6.55 -6.17
C ASN A 582 11.04 5.03 -6.23
N ASP A 583 12.23 4.56 -6.64
CA ASP A 583 12.57 3.13 -6.73
C ASP A 583 13.17 2.55 -5.44
N PHE A 584 13.39 3.36 -4.39
CA PHE A 584 13.96 2.87 -3.11
C PHE A 584 13.21 1.64 -2.57
N GLN A 585 11.87 1.68 -2.52
CA GLN A 585 11.06 0.56 -2.03
C GLN A 585 11.08 -0.64 -3.00
N ASN A 586 11.21 -0.43 -4.31
CA ASN A 586 11.32 -1.50 -5.29
C ASN A 586 12.65 -2.26 -5.14
N GLY A 587 13.75 -1.52 -4.98
CA GLY A 587 15.07 -2.08 -4.67
C GLY A 587 15.09 -2.81 -3.33
N LEU A 588 14.46 -2.25 -2.28
CA LEU A 588 14.37 -2.88 -0.96
C LEU A 588 13.56 -4.19 -0.99
N ASN A 589 12.41 -4.20 -1.67
CA ASN A 589 11.59 -5.40 -1.86
C ASN A 589 12.33 -6.49 -2.67
N TYR A 590 13.15 -6.10 -3.65
CA TYR A 590 13.98 -7.03 -4.40
C TYR A 590 15.11 -7.61 -3.54
N LEU A 591 15.77 -6.78 -2.73
CA LEU A 591 16.83 -7.19 -1.81
C LEU A 591 16.32 -8.20 -0.77
N ASP A 592 15.15 -7.94 -0.17
CA ASP A 592 14.47 -8.90 0.71
C ASP A 592 14.21 -10.25 0.00
N LYS A 593 13.64 -10.20 -1.22
CA LYS A 593 13.27 -11.39 -2.00
C LYS A 593 14.46 -12.30 -2.34
N GLU A 594 15.59 -11.72 -2.77
CA GLU A 594 16.77 -12.52 -3.13
C GLU A 594 17.44 -13.11 -1.88
N LEU A 595 17.50 -12.37 -0.76
CA LEU A 595 18.00 -12.90 0.51
C LEU A 595 17.11 -14.03 1.07
N ASP A 596 15.78 -13.92 0.97
CA ASP A 596 14.85 -15.01 1.31
C ASP A 596 15.01 -16.24 0.38
N ALA A 597 15.62 -16.09 -0.81
CA ALA A 597 15.99 -17.19 -1.70
C ALA A 597 17.41 -17.73 -1.46
N GLY A 598 18.13 -17.20 -0.46
CA GLY A 598 19.53 -17.56 -0.18
C GLY A 598 20.55 -16.95 -1.15
N HIS A 599 20.15 -15.97 -1.96
CA HIS A 599 21.01 -15.34 -2.96
C HIS A 599 21.67 -14.06 -2.42
N PRO A 600 23.00 -13.89 -2.57
CA PRO A 600 23.63 -12.59 -2.40
C PRO A 600 23.19 -11.60 -3.49
N VAL A 601 23.37 -10.30 -3.23
CA VAL A 601 22.99 -9.23 -4.17
C VAL A 601 24.08 -8.17 -4.26
N MET A 602 24.48 -7.81 -5.49
CA MET A 602 25.39 -6.70 -5.74
C MET A 602 24.65 -5.36 -5.62
N VAL A 603 25.14 -4.46 -4.79
CA VAL A 603 24.60 -3.11 -4.62
C VAL A 603 25.68 -2.07 -4.89
N GLY A 604 25.27 -0.98 -5.54
CA GLY A 604 26.08 0.22 -5.70
C GLY A 604 25.96 1.09 -4.46
N VAL A 605 27.07 1.71 -4.07
CA VAL A 605 27.14 2.67 -2.97
C VAL A 605 27.88 3.94 -3.41
N ASP A 606 27.58 5.03 -2.70
CA ASP A 606 28.42 6.22 -2.57
C ASP A 606 29.16 6.14 -1.23
N HIS A 607 30.46 6.41 -1.21
CA HIS A 607 31.24 6.69 -0.01
C HIS A 607 31.82 8.12 0.03
N LYS A 608 31.81 8.85 -1.09
CA LYS A 608 32.32 10.21 -1.21
C LYS A 608 31.62 11.00 -2.33
N LEU A 609 30.77 11.95 -1.92
CA LEU A 609 30.27 13.06 -2.74
C LEU A 609 31.36 13.71 -3.59
N ASN A 610 31.01 14.14 -4.80
CA ASN A 610 31.92 14.75 -5.77
C ASN A 610 33.18 13.89 -6.06
N TYR A 611 32.98 12.59 -6.34
CA TYR A 611 34.04 11.66 -6.76
C TYR A 611 33.75 11.04 -8.14
N GLY A 612 34.80 10.55 -8.81
CA GLY A 612 34.75 10.16 -10.22
C GLY A 612 33.74 9.05 -10.54
N TYR A 613 32.79 9.36 -11.44
CA TYR A 613 31.56 8.60 -11.62
C TYR A 613 31.72 7.17 -12.14
N ASN A 614 30.93 6.25 -11.59
CA ASN A 614 30.18 5.28 -12.40
C ASN A 614 28.68 5.56 -12.24
N GLU A 615 27.95 5.60 -13.37
CA GLU A 615 26.47 5.64 -13.39
C GLU A 615 25.86 6.68 -12.42
N ASN A 616 26.28 7.93 -12.59
CA ASN A 616 25.79 9.17 -11.96
C ASN A 616 25.94 9.31 -10.44
N THR A 617 26.09 8.25 -9.65
CA THR A 617 26.21 8.34 -8.16
C THR A 617 26.96 7.17 -7.53
N THR A 618 27.45 6.19 -8.28
CA THR A 618 28.09 5.00 -7.69
C THR A 618 29.62 5.11 -7.78
N ASP A 619 30.30 5.23 -6.64
CA ASP A 619 31.77 5.25 -6.57
C ASP A 619 32.34 3.86 -6.22
N HIS A 620 31.59 3.03 -5.49
CA HIS A 620 32.01 1.70 -5.05
C HIS A 620 30.88 0.67 -5.12
N PHE A 621 31.25 -0.61 -5.09
CA PHE A 621 30.33 -1.74 -5.12
C PHE A 621 30.63 -2.74 -4.00
N ILE A 622 29.57 -3.21 -3.37
CA ILE A 622 29.60 -4.17 -2.26
C ILE A 622 28.59 -5.29 -2.51
N VAL A 623 28.72 -6.42 -1.83
CA VAL A 623 27.75 -7.52 -1.92
C VAL A 623 26.96 -7.59 -0.62
N VAL A 624 25.64 -7.42 -0.67
CA VAL A 624 24.77 -7.72 0.46
C VAL A 624 24.64 -9.24 0.57
N ILE A 625 24.95 -9.76 1.75
CA ILE A 625 25.00 -11.20 2.05
C ILE A 625 24.10 -11.59 3.22
N GLY A 626 23.24 -10.69 3.70
CA GLY A 626 22.32 -10.97 4.80
C GLY A 626 21.46 -9.79 5.24
N ARG A 627 20.52 -10.06 6.13
CA ARG A 627 19.69 -9.06 6.83
C ARG A 627 19.39 -9.50 8.27
N GLY A 628 19.27 -8.54 9.18
CA GLY A 628 18.97 -8.81 10.59
C GLY A 628 18.38 -7.64 11.37
N CYS A 629 18.14 -7.89 12.65
CA CYS A 629 17.62 -6.95 13.65
C CYS A 629 18.65 -6.67 14.75
N GLU A 630 18.73 -5.43 15.20
CA GLU A 630 19.50 -5.00 16.38
C GLU A 630 18.68 -3.96 17.14
N ASN A 631 18.21 -4.28 18.34
CA ASN A 631 17.37 -3.38 19.16
C ASN A 631 16.14 -2.84 18.37
N GLY A 632 15.49 -3.71 17.59
CA GLY A 632 14.38 -3.36 16.69
C GLY A 632 14.76 -2.61 15.41
N LYS A 633 16.03 -2.24 15.20
CA LYS A 633 16.50 -1.62 13.95
C LYS A 633 16.89 -2.69 12.94
N ASN A 634 16.30 -2.61 11.74
CA ASN A 634 16.64 -3.50 10.63
C ASN A 634 17.94 -3.05 9.93
N TYR A 635 18.81 -4.02 9.64
CA TYR A 635 20.02 -3.83 8.85
C TYR A 635 20.19 -4.89 7.76
N TYR A 636 21.02 -4.57 6.77
CA TYR A 636 21.53 -5.49 5.75
C TYR A 636 23.04 -5.63 5.93
N ARG A 637 23.52 -6.87 6.05
CA ARG A 637 24.94 -7.19 6.25
C ARG A 637 25.63 -7.29 4.90
N PHE A 638 26.82 -6.70 4.77
CA PHE A 638 27.52 -6.62 3.48
C PHE A 638 29.00 -7.01 3.55
N TYR A 639 29.48 -7.46 2.40
CA TYR A 639 30.88 -7.71 2.10
C TYR A 639 31.46 -6.55 1.31
N ASP A 640 32.41 -5.86 1.92
CA ASP A 640 33.22 -4.83 1.29
C ASP A 640 34.41 -5.49 0.59
N VAL A 641 34.41 -5.45 -0.75
CA VAL A 641 35.49 -6.00 -1.57
C VAL A 641 36.67 -5.03 -1.71
N GLY A 642 36.51 -3.78 -1.28
CA GLY A 642 37.44 -2.65 -1.46
C GLY A 642 38.72 -2.71 -0.62
N THR A 643 38.99 -3.82 0.08
CA THR A 643 40.10 -3.97 1.03
C THR A 643 40.86 -5.27 0.84
N ARG A 644 42.14 -5.29 1.25
CA ARG A 644 42.98 -6.51 1.32
C ARG A 644 42.69 -7.36 2.56
N HIS A 645 42.05 -6.78 3.57
CA HIS A 645 41.94 -7.33 4.92
C HIS A 645 40.59 -8.05 5.11
N LYS A 646 40.59 -9.40 5.17
CA LYS A 646 39.36 -10.20 5.27
C LYS A 646 38.53 -9.88 6.52
N ASP A 647 39.19 -9.61 7.64
CA ASP A 647 38.58 -9.20 8.92
C ASP A 647 37.85 -7.84 8.83
N LYS A 648 38.22 -7.00 7.86
CA LYS A 648 37.55 -5.73 7.56
C LYS A 648 36.48 -5.90 6.48
N GLY A 649 36.81 -6.61 5.40
CA GLY A 649 35.93 -6.78 4.24
C GLY A 649 34.72 -7.67 4.52
N ALA A 650 34.90 -8.73 5.31
CA ALA A 650 33.84 -9.64 5.74
C ALA A 650 33.32 -9.34 7.17
N SER A 651 33.65 -8.18 7.73
CA SER A 651 33.40 -7.87 9.15
C SER A 651 31.92 -7.94 9.52
N GLU A 652 31.62 -8.46 10.71
CA GLU A 652 30.24 -8.50 11.23
C GLU A 652 29.63 -7.11 11.40
N THR A 653 30.43 -6.06 11.56
CA THR A 653 29.97 -4.68 11.72
C THR A 653 29.62 -3.97 10.40
N ASN A 654 29.87 -4.60 9.24
CA ASN A 654 29.50 -4.07 7.93
C ASN A 654 27.98 -4.17 7.72
N LYS A 655 27.25 -3.17 8.25
CA LYS A 655 25.78 -3.13 8.31
C LYS A 655 25.21 -1.83 7.74
N LEU A 656 24.34 -1.92 6.74
CA LEU A 656 23.52 -0.82 6.23
C LEU A 656 22.16 -0.80 6.97
N TYR A 657 21.84 0.28 7.68
CA TYR A 657 20.57 0.46 8.38
C TYR A 657 19.60 1.32 7.57
N ILE A 658 18.30 1.02 7.65
CA ILE A 658 17.26 1.85 7.02
C ILE A 658 17.12 3.15 7.81
N THR A 659 17.20 4.30 7.16
CA THR A 659 16.98 5.63 7.77
C THR A 659 16.50 6.63 6.72
N ASN A 660 15.35 7.28 6.97
CA ASN A 660 14.79 8.38 6.18
C ASN A 660 14.77 8.15 4.64
N GLY A 661 14.40 6.95 4.20
CA GLY A 661 14.36 6.60 2.76
C GLY A 661 15.71 6.20 2.15
N PHE A 662 16.74 6.00 2.97
CA PHE A 662 18.04 5.47 2.54
C PHE A 662 18.38 4.17 3.26
N LEU A 663 19.36 3.45 2.70
CA LEU A 663 20.16 2.45 3.41
C LEU A 663 21.58 3.03 3.59
N ARG A 664 22.00 3.21 4.84
CA ARG A 664 23.30 3.82 5.20
C ARG A 664 24.03 3.05 6.29
N GLY A 665 25.34 2.97 6.20
CA GLY A 665 26.18 2.24 7.16
C GLY A 665 27.64 2.62 7.04
N LYS A 666 28.50 2.06 7.90
CA LYS A 666 29.95 2.23 7.80
C LYS A 666 30.64 0.92 7.45
N THR A 667 31.74 1.00 6.72
CA THR A 667 32.67 -0.14 6.54
C THR A 667 33.67 -0.20 7.68
N ALA A 668 33.98 -1.41 8.16
CA ALA A 668 35.02 -1.66 9.13
C ALA A 668 36.44 -1.36 8.60
N TYR A 669 36.62 -1.19 7.28
CA TYR A 669 37.94 -0.96 6.67
C TYR A 669 38.55 0.39 7.02
N ASN A 670 37.82 1.48 6.78
CA ASN A 670 38.29 2.85 6.98
C ASN A 670 37.25 3.77 7.64
N GLY A 671 36.08 3.24 8.04
CA GLY A 671 35.01 4.01 8.67
C GLY A 671 34.25 4.97 7.74
N SER A 672 34.45 4.89 6.41
CA SER A 672 33.65 5.64 5.43
C SER A 672 32.17 5.28 5.54
N THR A 673 31.30 6.21 5.19
CA THR A 673 29.84 6.01 5.26
C THR A 673 29.32 5.64 3.88
N HIS A 674 28.97 4.38 3.70
CA HIS A 674 28.30 3.91 2.49
C HIS A 674 26.82 4.30 2.51
N THR A 675 26.36 5.01 1.47
CA THR A 675 24.94 5.18 1.14
C THR A 675 24.60 4.29 -0.05
N MET A 676 23.57 3.46 0.03
CA MET A 676 23.14 2.63 -1.10
C MET A 676 22.51 3.48 -2.20
N THR A 677 23.02 3.33 -3.42
CA THR A 677 22.64 4.10 -4.62
C THR A 677 21.95 3.24 -5.67
N GLN A 678 22.36 1.96 -5.78
CA GLN A 678 21.80 0.99 -6.72
C GLN A 678 21.55 -0.36 -6.07
N VAL A 679 20.46 -1.04 -6.44
CA VAL A 679 20.31 -2.48 -6.25
C VAL A 679 20.34 -3.15 -7.62
N ARG A 680 21.34 -3.98 -7.90
CA ARG A 680 21.48 -4.67 -9.18
C ARG A 680 20.90 -6.08 -9.10
N ARG A 681 20.23 -6.50 -10.17
CA ARG A 681 19.49 -7.77 -10.19
C ARG A 681 20.37 -8.95 -10.62
N ASN A 682 19.99 -10.12 -10.12
CA ASN A 682 20.58 -11.42 -10.42
C ASN A 682 20.10 -12.00 -11.78
#